data_AF-A0A960SN24-F1
#
_entry.id   AF-A0A960SN24-F1
#
_cell.length_a   1.000
_cell.length_b   1.000
_cell.length_c   1.000
_cell.angle_alpha   90.00
_cell.angle_beta   90.00
_cell.angle_gamma   90.00
#
_symmetry.space_group_name_H-M   'P 1'
#
loop_
_entity.id
_entity.type
_entity.pdbx_description
1 polymer ?
#
loop_
_entity_poly.entity_id
_entity_poly.type
_entity_poly.pdbx_seq_one_letter_code
_entity_poly.pdbx_strand_id
1 'polypeptide(L)'
;MHAHHPSCDLTSPVVRFHPRSRSFLRALLAGVAVAALQAADPDLPFTSGSTGADGPLAFREIVVGGRQQHAMAYDPVRQEVVLFGGNLGFGSAETWVWQGGNWVRRLPPTSPPDRWGHCMVWDAARGEIVMFGGTRSTGRLNDTWTWNGTTWTEKNPADRPSPRDNFAMTYDAARNQAVLFGGNNGGDQTWLWDGSNWTLANPATKAPATGGNGMAYDAVRQEVVMFGPHGQTWIWNGATWAQRPSFEVPSARSNPSLIQDGTSNTILLFSGSNLAETWSWNGVNWTRRNPATTPSGRQFHDMAWDAVRQRVVLFGGSISGVDANSGDTWLWNGTDWTLWSNKTQFFDLAGRANGIFNFTTINVPPGITVQFRRNSGNTPVRWLATGDVAINGVIDAGGQFGDNALPVGTVAAGGPGGYDGGRGALRQDASGSFVGAPGQGPGGGAPGTDPAVTSPENLRDGRDGQHAGTYGNAFLQPLAGGSGGGGGASTPTVNGGNGGGGGGALMIASSRDILLNGVIRANGGSRQWTGASMGGRGSGGAILLRADRITGPGSLEAYGGEANNPNGRIRIEAYVRTLNGGQTPPAVVGLPAANGELNQIGTLTIISVDGANVLQPPTGNPLTPDVVFSDAGPVNVVVNGVGIPNGTPVTLRVTTGTGVITAGPVNFQNGTATFNVTVPAGVGTLQAVAQFTL
;
A
#
# COMPACT_ATOMS: atom_id res chain seq x y z
N MET A 1 -67.79 19.53 4.74
CA MET A 1 -68.01 19.16 3.33
C MET A 1 -68.04 20.44 2.49
N HIS A 2 -67.48 20.36 1.27
CA HIS A 2 -67.45 21.29 0.12
C HIS A 2 -68.11 22.69 0.18
N ALA A 3 -67.61 23.72 -0.51
CA ALA A 3 -66.31 24.00 -1.17
C ALA A 3 -66.31 25.48 -1.62
N HIS A 4 -65.15 26.16 -1.68
CA HIS A 4 -65.09 27.61 -1.97
C HIS A 4 -64.31 28.00 -3.25
N HIS A 5 -64.83 29.09 -3.82
CA HIS A 5 -64.44 30.04 -4.87
C HIS A 5 -62.94 30.34 -5.20
N PRO A 6 -62.69 31.14 -6.28
CA PRO A 6 -61.36 31.32 -6.90
C PRO A 6 -60.73 32.74 -6.80
N SER A 7 -59.48 32.84 -7.30
CA SER A 7 -58.86 33.96 -8.06
C SER A 7 -58.36 35.27 -7.41
N CYS A 8 -57.20 35.74 -7.94
CA CYS A 8 -56.59 37.10 -7.91
C CYS A 8 -56.11 37.67 -6.55
N ASP A 9 -55.03 38.45 -6.44
CA ASP A 9 -54.73 39.67 -7.19
C ASP A 9 -53.21 40.07 -7.26
N LEU A 10 -52.91 41.16 -7.97
CA LEU A 10 -51.59 41.76 -8.24
C LEU A 10 -51.26 42.98 -7.34
N THR A 11 -49.98 43.20 -7.00
CA THR A 11 -49.42 44.55 -6.80
C THR A 11 -47.93 44.64 -7.20
N SER A 12 -47.55 45.77 -7.81
CA SER A 12 -46.19 46.17 -8.26
C SER A 12 -45.66 47.32 -7.35
N PRO A 13 -44.60 48.14 -7.65
CA PRO A 13 -43.65 48.20 -8.78
C PRO A 13 -42.14 48.24 -8.33
N VAL A 14 -41.11 48.25 -9.19
CA VAL A 14 -40.38 49.42 -9.78
C VAL A 14 -39.01 48.89 -10.32
N VAL A 15 -38.33 49.32 -11.39
CA VAL A 15 -38.59 50.06 -12.65
C VAL A 15 -37.48 49.71 -13.70
N ARG A 16 -37.83 49.74 -14.99
CA ARG A 16 -37.09 49.96 -16.28
C ARG A 16 -35.54 50.11 -16.24
N PHE A 17 -34.77 49.61 -17.23
CA PHE A 17 -34.83 49.99 -18.66
C PHE A 17 -34.29 48.94 -19.66
N HIS A 18 -34.81 49.01 -20.89
CA HIS A 18 -34.34 48.39 -22.16
C HIS A 18 -33.28 49.30 -22.84
N PRO A 19 -32.47 48.89 -23.87
CA PRO A 19 -32.96 48.18 -25.07
C PRO A 19 -32.00 47.32 -25.97
N ARG A 20 -32.65 46.57 -26.89
CA ARG A 20 -32.33 46.33 -28.33
C ARG A 20 -31.02 45.66 -28.81
N SER A 21 -31.20 44.42 -29.27
CA SER A 21 -30.84 43.88 -30.61
C SER A 21 -29.49 44.20 -31.27
N ARG A 22 -28.67 43.14 -31.30
CA ARG A 22 -27.39 42.88 -32.00
C ARG A 22 -27.26 43.30 -33.47
N SER A 23 -26.01 43.48 -33.92
CA SER A 23 -25.55 43.24 -35.31
C SER A 23 -24.03 42.91 -35.37
N PHE A 24 -23.68 41.87 -36.15
CA PHE A 24 -22.38 41.47 -36.73
C PHE A 24 -21.05 41.35 -35.92
N LEU A 25 -20.74 40.11 -35.51
CA LEU A 25 -19.62 39.25 -35.98
C LEU A 25 -18.17 39.83 -36.17
N ARG A 26 -17.24 39.53 -35.23
CA ARG A 26 -16.09 38.58 -35.38
C ARG A 26 -15.05 38.67 -34.23
N ALA A 27 -14.49 37.51 -33.85
CA ALA A 27 -13.16 37.22 -33.26
C ALA A 27 -12.59 38.17 -32.16
N LEU A 28 -12.21 37.70 -30.96
CA LEU A 28 -11.09 36.77 -30.71
C LEU A 28 -11.18 36.14 -29.29
N LEU A 29 -10.25 35.21 -29.00
CA LEU A 29 -10.02 34.45 -27.75
C LEU A 29 -10.48 35.10 -26.42
N ALA A 30 -11.23 34.32 -25.62
CA ALA A 30 -11.18 34.36 -24.16
C ALA A 30 -11.46 32.94 -23.61
N GLY A 31 -10.66 32.48 -22.65
CA GLY A 31 -10.78 31.13 -22.11
C GLY A 31 -12.04 30.95 -21.26
N VAL A 32 -12.82 29.89 -21.53
CA VAL A 32 -13.89 29.47 -20.63
C VAL A 32 -13.26 28.72 -19.47
N ALA A 33 -13.03 29.42 -18.36
CA ALA A 33 -12.88 28.77 -17.07
C ALA A 33 -14.19 28.05 -16.74
N VAL A 34 -14.19 26.73 -16.84
CA VAL A 34 -15.30 25.90 -16.33
C VAL A 34 -15.22 25.93 -14.81
N ALA A 35 -15.80 26.97 -14.22
CA ALA A 35 -16.16 26.96 -12.82
C ALA A 35 -17.26 25.90 -12.65
N ALA A 36 -16.86 24.68 -12.30
CA ALA A 36 -17.81 23.65 -11.93
C ALA A 36 -18.60 24.16 -10.71
N LEU A 37 -19.90 24.40 -10.87
CA LEU A 37 -20.80 24.53 -9.74
C LEU A 37 -20.79 23.18 -9.01
N GLN A 38 -19.96 23.08 -7.96
CA GLN A 38 -20.21 22.12 -6.91
C GLN A 38 -21.54 22.52 -6.28
N ALA A 39 -22.60 21.79 -6.61
CA ALA A 39 -23.79 21.78 -5.78
C ALA A 39 -23.33 21.29 -4.39
N ALA A 40 -23.30 22.20 -3.43
CA ALA A 40 -23.27 21.83 -2.03
C ALA A 40 -24.60 21.16 -1.73
N ASP A 41 -24.54 19.94 -1.19
CA ASP A 41 -25.73 19.23 -0.73
C ASP A 41 -26.25 19.97 0.53
N PRO A 42 -27.47 20.54 0.51
CA PRO A 42 -27.97 21.34 1.62
C PRO A 42 -28.28 20.52 2.89
N ASP A 43 -28.30 19.18 2.80
CA ASP A 43 -28.62 18.30 3.92
C ASP A 43 -27.40 17.93 4.80
N LEU A 44 -26.22 18.49 4.53
CA LEU A 44 -24.98 18.20 5.29
C LEU A 44 -24.74 19.21 6.42
N PRO A 45 -24.89 18.84 7.71
CA PRO A 45 -24.67 19.74 8.84
C PRO A 45 -23.19 19.98 9.18
N PHE A 46 -22.25 19.51 8.36
CA PHE A 46 -20.82 19.52 8.65
C PHE A 46 -20.00 20.22 7.56
N THR A 47 -19.46 21.38 7.89
CA THR A 47 -18.39 22.02 7.12
C THR A 47 -17.04 21.48 7.59
N SER A 48 -16.34 20.73 6.72
CA SER A 48 -14.98 20.30 7.00
C SER A 48 -14.03 21.49 6.99
N GLY A 49 -13.18 21.61 8.01
CA GLY A 49 -12.11 22.60 8.07
C GLY A 49 -10.89 22.27 7.19
N SER A 50 -10.88 21.12 6.49
CA SER A 50 -9.83 20.84 5.49
C SER A 50 -10.01 21.75 4.28
N THR A 51 -8.93 22.41 3.88
CA THR A 51 -8.89 23.31 2.72
C THR A 51 -8.31 22.67 1.47
N GLY A 52 -7.89 21.40 1.55
CA GLY A 52 -7.20 20.71 0.45
C GLY A 52 -5.84 21.30 0.08
N ALA A 53 -5.22 22.08 0.98
CA ALA A 53 -4.00 22.86 0.72
C ALA A 53 -2.76 22.03 0.33
N ASP A 54 -2.71 20.74 0.68
CA ASP A 54 -1.65 19.82 0.26
C ASP A 54 -1.90 19.21 -1.14
N GLY A 55 -3.02 19.55 -1.80
CA GLY A 55 -3.40 19.04 -3.12
C GLY A 55 -3.91 17.59 -3.09
N PRO A 56 -3.94 16.87 -4.22
CA PRO A 56 -4.16 15.43 -4.22
C PRO A 56 -3.03 14.72 -3.48
N LEU A 57 -3.32 13.61 -2.76
CA LEU A 57 -2.24 12.78 -2.21
C LEU A 57 -1.33 12.27 -3.35
N ALA A 58 -0.09 12.75 -3.36
CA ALA A 58 0.93 12.35 -4.31
C ALA A 58 2.04 11.57 -3.58
N PHE A 59 2.37 10.39 -4.11
CA PHE A 59 3.58 9.67 -3.73
C PHE A 59 4.75 10.15 -4.60
N ARG A 60 5.98 10.04 -4.09
CA ARG A 60 7.20 10.47 -4.81
C ARG A 60 7.40 9.71 -6.13
N GLU A 61 6.88 8.49 -6.19
CA GLU A 61 6.74 7.69 -7.39
C GLU A 61 5.25 7.61 -7.74
N ILE A 62 4.86 8.04 -8.94
CA ILE A 62 3.50 7.77 -9.43
C ILE A 62 3.43 6.29 -9.74
N VAL A 63 2.66 5.54 -8.96
CA VAL A 63 2.56 4.08 -9.11
C VAL A 63 1.31 3.71 -9.90
N VAL A 64 1.52 2.88 -10.93
CA VAL A 64 0.49 2.33 -11.83
C VAL A 64 -0.59 1.54 -11.07
N GLY A 65 -0.28 1.04 -9.88
CA GLY A 65 -1.11 0.07 -9.18
C GLY A 65 -0.90 -1.35 -9.71
N GLY A 66 -0.84 -2.29 -8.78
CA GLY A 66 -0.62 -3.70 -9.06
C GLY A 66 -1.76 -4.32 -9.84
N ARG A 67 -1.39 -4.98 -10.94
CA ARG A 67 -2.31 -5.48 -11.96
C ARG A 67 -1.74 -6.72 -12.63
N GLN A 68 -2.62 -7.61 -13.04
CA GLN A 68 -2.29 -8.82 -13.80
C GLN A 68 -3.04 -8.83 -15.13
N GLN A 69 -2.58 -9.63 -16.11
CA GLN A 69 -3.22 -9.76 -17.42
C GLN A 69 -3.38 -8.40 -18.15
N HIS A 70 -2.48 -7.46 -17.86
CA HIS A 70 -2.25 -6.24 -18.63
C HIS A 70 -1.34 -6.58 -19.82
N ALA A 71 -1.22 -5.66 -20.78
CA ALA A 71 -0.26 -5.80 -21.87
C ALA A 71 0.73 -4.63 -21.89
N MET A 72 1.96 -4.90 -22.32
CA MET A 72 3.05 -3.96 -22.49
C MET A 72 3.63 -4.05 -23.90
N ALA A 73 3.99 -2.91 -24.49
CA ALA A 73 4.81 -2.88 -25.70
C ALA A 73 5.73 -1.66 -25.70
N TYR A 74 6.91 -1.80 -26.31
CA TYR A 74 7.85 -0.69 -26.45
C TYR A 74 7.58 0.09 -27.74
N ASP A 75 7.44 1.40 -27.62
CA ASP A 75 7.45 2.35 -28.75
C ASP A 75 8.89 2.89 -28.92
N PRO A 76 9.67 2.40 -29.90
CA PRO A 76 11.02 2.87 -30.16
C PRO A 76 11.09 4.27 -30.79
N VAL A 77 9.99 4.79 -31.35
CA VAL A 77 9.93 6.15 -31.91
C VAL A 77 9.85 7.17 -30.76
N ARG A 78 9.16 6.82 -29.68
CA ARG A 78 8.97 7.66 -28.47
C ARG A 78 9.86 7.25 -27.29
N GLN A 79 10.61 6.16 -27.45
CA GLN A 79 11.53 5.62 -26.45
C GLN A 79 10.84 5.30 -25.12
N GLU A 80 9.59 4.85 -25.20
CA GLU A 80 8.71 4.61 -24.05
C GLU A 80 8.10 3.21 -24.06
N VAL A 81 7.99 2.58 -22.89
CA VAL A 81 7.17 1.38 -22.72
C VAL A 81 5.74 1.82 -22.43
N VAL A 82 4.79 1.38 -23.24
CA VAL A 82 3.35 1.63 -23.07
C VAL A 82 2.72 0.42 -22.42
N LEU A 83 1.97 0.64 -21.34
CA LEU A 83 1.14 -0.36 -20.66
C LEU A 83 -0.34 0.00 -20.83
N PHE A 84 -1.20 -1.00 -21.05
CA PHE A 84 -2.65 -0.81 -21.04
C PHE A 84 -3.39 -1.83 -20.17
N GLY A 85 -4.47 -1.34 -19.54
CA GLY A 85 -5.51 -2.17 -18.94
C GLY A 85 -5.02 -3.15 -17.89
N GLY A 86 -5.60 -4.35 -17.88
CA GLY A 86 -5.35 -5.40 -16.89
C GLY A 86 -6.41 -5.48 -15.80
N ASN A 87 -6.29 -6.50 -14.96
CA ASN A 87 -7.19 -6.83 -13.87
C ASN A 87 -6.57 -6.41 -12.53
N LEU A 88 -7.30 -5.59 -11.77
CA LEU A 88 -6.93 -5.11 -10.43
C LEU A 88 -7.97 -5.53 -9.36
N GLY A 89 -8.74 -6.58 -9.62
CA GLY A 89 -10.03 -6.88 -8.97
C GLY A 89 -11.22 -6.45 -9.84
N PHE A 90 -10.97 -5.53 -10.78
CA PHE A 90 -11.85 -5.11 -11.87
C PHE A 90 -10.99 -4.77 -13.10
N GLY A 91 -11.62 -4.61 -14.27
CA GLY A 91 -10.92 -4.23 -15.49
C GLY A 91 -10.45 -2.78 -15.49
N SER A 92 -9.27 -2.52 -16.05
CA SER A 92 -8.75 -1.17 -16.27
C SER A 92 -8.83 -0.79 -17.76
N ALA A 93 -9.08 0.49 -18.01
CA ALA A 93 -8.98 1.15 -19.32
C ALA A 93 -7.83 2.17 -19.36
N GLU A 94 -6.90 2.11 -18.39
CA GLU A 94 -5.85 3.11 -18.26
C GLU A 94 -4.69 2.85 -19.22
N THR A 95 -4.18 3.92 -19.83
CA THR A 95 -2.91 3.93 -20.55
C THR A 95 -1.82 4.53 -19.66
N TRP A 96 -0.71 3.82 -19.52
CA TRP A 96 0.46 4.24 -18.73
C TRP A 96 1.71 4.17 -19.60
N VAL A 97 2.68 5.06 -19.38
CA VAL A 97 3.96 5.03 -20.10
C VAL A 97 5.16 5.15 -19.16
N TRP A 98 6.28 4.55 -19.55
CA TRP A 98 7.54 4.60 -18.82
C TRP A 98 8.71 4.98 -19.72
N GLN A 99 9.51 5.95 -19.28
CA GLN A 99 10.66 6.50 -20.01
C GLN A 99 11.93 6.50 -19.14
N GLY A 100 12.18 5.42 -18.38
CA GLY A 100 13.36 5.35 -17.50
C GLY A 100 13.27 6.16 -16.20
N GLY A 101 12.05 6.50 -15.77
CA GLY A 101 11.78 7.29 -14.58
C GLY A 101 10.58 6.74 -13.82
N ASN A 102 9.70 7.63 -13.37
CA ASN A 102 8.37 7.27 -12.88
C ASN A 102 7.46 6.86 -14.05
N TRP A 103 6.49 5.99 -13.79
CA TRP A 103 5.38 5.76 -14.71
C TRP A 103 4.48 7.00 -14.78
N VAL A 104 3.98 7.33 -15.98
CA VAL A 104 3.10 8.49 -16.20
C VAL A 104 1.81 8.02 -16.85
N ARG A 105 0.66 8.33 -16.22
CA ARG A 105 -0.65 8.05 -16.81
C ARG A 105 -0.89 8.98 -18.01
N ARG A 106 -1.36 8.41 -19.12
CA ARG A 106 -1.87 9.16 -20.27
C ARG A 106 -3.40 9.20 -20.20
N LEU A 107 -3.97 10.31 -20.64
CA LEU A 107 -5.42 10.54 -20.74
C LEU A 107 -5.77 10.83 -22.21
N PRO A 108 -5.76 9.81 -23.08
CA PRO A 108 -6.04 10.02 -24.50
C PRO A 108 -7.52 10.39 -24.73
N PRO A 109 -7.84 11.22 -25.75
CA PRO A 109 -9.22 11.61 -26.06
C PRO A 109 -10.12 10.42 -26.42
N THR A 110 -9.54 9.38 -27.02
CA THR A 110 -10.20 8.10 -27.30
C THR A 110 -9.38 6.97 -26.68
N SER A 111 -10.07 6.04 -26.02
CA SER A 111 -9.48 4.89 -25.33
C SER A 111 -10.33 3.64 -25.57
N PRO A 112 -9.72 2.43 -25.64
CA PRO A 112 -10.48 1.19 -25.61
C PRO A 112 -11.23 1.07 -24.28
N PRO A 113 -12.36 0.34 -24.24
CA PRO A 113 -13.01 -0.02 -22.97
C PRO A 113 -12.09 -0.88 -22.10
N ASP A 114 -12.46 -0.95 -20.81
CA ASP A 114 -11.76 -1.72 -19.79
C ASP A 114 -11.62 -3.19 -20.20
N ARG A 115 -10.45 -3.78 -19.93
CA ARG A 115 -10.14 -5.15 -20.35
C ARG A 115 -8.92 -5.75 -19.67
N TRP A 116 -8.86 -7.07 -19.66
CA TRP A 116 -7.70 -7.88 -19.26
C TRP A 116 -7.54 -9.09 -20.18
N GLY A 117 -6.36 -9.71 -20.18
CA GLY A 117 -6.07 -10.91 -20.99
C GLY A 117 -5.99 -10.64 -22.50
N HIS A 118 -5.77 -9.39 -22.87
CA HIS A 118 -5.44 -8.93 -24.23
C HIS A 118 -3.92 -8.92 -24.41
N CYS A 119 -3.45 -8.71 -25.65
CA CYS A 119 -2.02 -8.50 -25.94
C CYS A 119 -1.83 -7.20 -26.73
N MET A 120 -0.61 -6.65 -26.67
CA MET A 120 -0.14 -5.49 -27.43
C MET A 120 1.19 -5.83 -28.10
N VAL A 121 1.41 -5.37 -29.33
CA VAL A 121 2.72 -5.46 -30.00
C VAL A 121 2.99 -4.21 -30.82
N TRP A 122 4.27 -3.85 -30.98
CA TRP A 122 4.69 -2.76 -31.86
C TRP A 122 4.71 -3.21 -33.33
N ASP A 123 3.90 -2.58 -34.18
CA ASP A 123 3.96 -2.75 -35.64
C ASP A 123 5.02 -1.81 -36.22
N ALA A 124 6.25 -2.33 -36.35
CA ALA A 124 7.40 -1.55 -36.80
C ALA A 124 7.26 -1.00 -38.22
N ALA A 125 6.49 -1.64 -39.09
CA ALA A 125 6.22 -1.16 -40.44
C ALA A 125 5.28 0.06 -40.47
N ARG A 126 4.57 0.36 -39.36
CA ARG A 126 3.55 1.43 -39.28
C ARG A 126 3.81 2.48 -38.23
N GLY A 127 4.66 2.19 -37.24
CA GLY A 127 4.93 3.14 -36.16
C GLY A 127 3.78 3.24 -35.14
N GLU A 128 2.98 2.19 -35.00
CA GLU A 128 1.84 2.11 -34.08
C GLU A 128 1.95 0.84 -33.22
N ILE A 129 1.41 0.85 -31.99
CA ILE A 129 1.14 -0.37 -31.23
C ILE A 129 -0.23 -0.91 -31.64
N VAL A 130 -0.33 -2.19 -31.99
CA VAL A 130 -1.62 -2.87 -32.20
C VAL A 130 -2.01 -3.69 -30.97
N MET A 131 -3.29 -3.64 -30.62
CA MET A 131 -3.94 -4.40 -29.56
C MET A 131 -5.11 -5.19 -30.12
N PHE A 132 -5.35 -6.39 -29.59
CA PHE A 132 -6.51 -7.19 -29.93
C PHE A 132 -7.22 -7.72 -28.66
N GLY A 133 -8.56 -7.82 -28.73
CA GLY A 133 -9.36 -8.68 -27.86
C GLY A 133 -9.20 -8.48 -26.35
N GLY A 134 -9.17 -9.60 -25.62
CA GLY A 134 -9.25 -9.65 -24.15
C GLY A 134 -10.68 -9.88 -23.65
N THR A 135 -10.88 -9.70 -22.35
CA THR A 135 -12.18 -9.87 -21.67
C THR A 135 -12.46 -8.69 -20.76
N ARG A 136 -13.75 -8.37 -20.63
CA ARG A 136 -14.30 -7.45 -19.63
C ARG A 136 -15.51 -8.07 -18.93
N SER A 137 -16.14 -7.33 -18.02
CA SER A 137 -17.32 -7.78 -17.26
C SER A 137 -18.48 -8.29 -18.13
N THR A 138 -18.65 -7.76 -19.35
CA THR A 138 -19.69 -8.17 -20.31
C THR A 138 -19.28 -9.32 -21.23
N GLY A 139 -18.09 -9.92 -21.05
CA GLY A 139 -17.58 -11.02 -21.87
C GLY A 139 -16.30 -10.70 -22.67
N ARG A 140 -15.94 -11.64 -23.54
CA ARG A 140 -14.75 -11.60 -24.41
C ARG A 140 -14.94 -10.61 -25.57
N LEU A 141 -13.83 -10.05 -26.03
CA LEU A 141 -13.75 -9.01 -27.06
C LEU A 141 -13.01 -9.53 -28.31
N ASN A 142 -13.33 -8.97 -29.48
CA ASN A 142 -12.66 -9.20 -30.77
C ASN A 142 -12.43 -7.89 -31.55
N ASP A 143 -12.37 -6.77 -30.84
CA ASP A 143 -12.00 -5.48 -31.38
C ASP A 143 -10.48 -5.41 -31.60
N THR A 144 -10.07 -4.57 -32.55
CA THR A 144 -8.67 -4.29 -32.85
C THR A 144 -8.45 -2.80 -32.63
N TRP A 145 -7.45 -2.45 -31.83
CA TRP A 145 -7.14 -1.06 -31.51
C TRP A 145 -5.70 -0.75 -31.87
N THR A 146 -5.45 0.51 -32.24
CA THR A 146 -4.10 1.01 -32.57
C THR A 146 -3.77 2.25 -31.75
N TRP A 147 -2.54 2.32 -31.23
CA TRP A 147 -2.01 3.45 -30.49
C TRP A 147 -0.91 4.13 -31.31
N ASN A 148 -1.12 5.40 -31.62
CA ASN A 148 -0.18 6.20 -32.40
C ASN A 148 0.76 7.06 -31.53
N GLY A 149 0.83 6.80 -30.22
CA GLY A 149 1.57 7.62 -29.26
C GLY A 149 0.78 8.77 -28.60
N THR A 150 -0.44 9.05 -29.04
CA THR A 150 -1.26 10.16 -28.50
C THR A 150 -2.72 9.79 -28.24
N THR A 151 -3.32 8.95 -29.09
CA THR A 151 -4.69 8.46 -28.93
C THR A 151 -4.81 7.03 -29.43
N TRP A 152 -5.80 6.32 -28.90
CA TRP A 152 -6.22 5.03 -29.46
C TRP A 152 -7.23 5.23 -30.59
N THR A 153 -7.16 4.37 -31.60
CA THR A 153 -8.10 4.30 -32.73
C THR A 153 -8.57 2.87 -32.92
N GLU A 154 -9.88 2.65 -32.89
CA GLU A 154 -10.50 1.35 -33.21
C GLU A 154 -10.40 1.10 -34.72
N LYS A 155 -9.93 -0.09 -35.10
CA LYS A 155 -9.92 -0.55 -36.49
C LYS A 155 -11.11 -1.50 -36.70
N ASN A 156 -11.74 -1.40 -37.86
CA ASN A 156 -12.85 -2.26 -38.28
C ASN A 156 -12.42 -3.16 -39.46
N PRO A 157 -11.56 -4.17 -39.23
CA PRO A 157 -11.16 -5.10 -40.27
C PRO A 157 -12.36 -5.97 -40.70
N ALA A 158 -12.35 -6.38 -41.97
CA ALA A 158 -13.41 -7.22 -42.55
C ALA A 158 -13.39 -8.61 -41.91
N ASP A 159 -12.19 -9.17 -41.76
CA ASP A 159 -11.91 -10.44 -41.12
C ASP A 159 -11.24 -10.18 -39.76
N ARG A 160 -11.57 -11.01 -38.75
CA ARG A 160 -10.99 -10.93 -37.41
C ARG A 160 -11.12 -12.25 -36.66
N PRO A 161 -10.21 -12.55 -35.71
CA PRO A 161 -10.38 -13.68 -34.80
C PRO A 161 -11.70 -13.59 -34.01
N SER A 162 -12.22 -14.75 -33.62
CA SER A 162 -13.34 -14.84 -32.66
C SER A 162 -12.99 -14.21 -31.30
N PRO A 163 -13.99 -13.73 -30.52
CA PRO A 163 -13.74 -13.14 -29.20
C PRO A 163 -13.01 -14.07 -28.24
N ARG A 164 -11.85 -13.61 -27.74
CA ARG A 164 -10.87 -14.43 -27.01
C ARG A 164 -10.02 -13.63 -26.03
N ASP A 165 -9.45 -14.33 -25.05
CA ASP A 165 -8.47 -13.83 -24.09
C ASP A 165 -7.36 -14.87 -23.85
N ASN A 166 -6.27 -14.46 -23.18
CA ASN A 166 -5.14 -15.31 -22.78
C ASN A 166 -4.52 -16.12 -23.95
N PHE A 167 -4.56 -15.55 -25.15
CA PHE A 167 -3.79 -15.95 -26.32
C PHE A 167 -2.38 -15.37 -26.23
N ALA A 168 -1.50 -15.78 -27.14
CA ALA A 168 -0.19 -15.16 -27.31
C ALA A 168 -0.18 -14.29 -28.58
N MET A 169 0.53 -13.16 -28.56
CA MET A 169 0.72 -12.31 -29.74
C MET A 169 2.15 -11.75 -29.77
N THR A 170 2.79 -11.70 -30.94
CA THR A 170 4.10 -11.06 -31.15
C THR A 170 4.18 -10.45 -32.55
N TYR A 171 5.19 -9.63 -32.84
CA TYR A 171 5.39 -9.03 -34.17
C TYR A 171 6.53 -9.72 -34.93
N ASP A 172 6.23 -10.35 -36.06
CA ASP A 172 7.22 -10.91 -36.97
C ASP A 172 7.76 -9.80 -37.89
N ALA A 173 8.87 -9.19 -37.47
CA ALA A 173 9.48 -8.07 -38.19
C ALA A 173 10.11 -8.47 -39.54
N ALA A 174 10.34 -9.76 -39.81
CA ALA A 174 10.81 -10.20 -41.13
C ALA A 174 9.66 -10.25 -42.15
N ARG A 175 8.41 -10.26 -41.67
CA ARG A 175 7.20 -10.39 -42.50
C ARG A 175 6.23 -9.21 -42.37
N ASN A 176 6.58 -8.23 -41.53
CA ASN A 176 5.80 -7.02 -41.24
C ASN A 176 4.36 -7.30 -40.77
N GLN A 177 4.20 -8.34 -39.93
CA GLN A 177 2.90 -8.85 -39.49
C GLN A 177 2.89 -9.16 -37.99
N ALA A 178 1.78 -8.89 -37.29
CA ALA A 178 1.57 -9.45 -35.96
C ALA A 178 1.03 -10.88 -36.07
N VAL A 179 1.62 -11.81 -35.34
CA VAL A 179 1.21 -13.22 -35.25
C VAL A 179 0.47 -13.43 -33.94
N LEU A 180 -0.76 -13.91 -34.01
CA LEU A 180 -1.60 -14.28 -32.86
C LEU A 180 -1.80 -15.80 -32.86
N PHE A 181 -1.66 -16.45 -31.69
CA PHE A 181 -1.91 -17.89 -31.55
C PHE A 181 -2.82 -18.23 -30.35
N GLY A 182 -3.80 -19.09 -30.61
CA GLY A 182 -4.57 -19.80 -29.59
C GLY A 182 -5.42 -18.90 -28.67
N GLY A 183 -5.36 -19.19 -27.36
CA GLY A 183 -6.17 -18.56 -26.31
C GLY A 183 -7.54 -19.21 -26.10
N ASN A 184 -8.26 -18.74 -25.07
CA ASN A 184 -9.61 -19.22 -24.78
C ASN A 184 -10.56 -18.83 -25.91
N ASN A 185 -11.39 -19.75 -26.40
CA ASN A 185 -12.17 -19.64 -27.66
C ASN A 185 -11.32 -19.52 -28.94
N GLY A 186 -10.00 -19.68 -28.89
CA GLY A 186 -9.10 -19.59 -30.04
C GLY A 186 -8.61 -20.91 -30.62
N GLY A 187 -8.56 -21.98 -29.82
CA GLY A 187 -8.15 -23.31 -30.29
C GLY A 187 -6.70 -23.37 -30.74
N ASP A 188 -6.45 -24.00 -31.89
CA ASP A 188 -5.13 -24.13 -32.54
C ASP A 188 -4.89 -23.07 -33.64
N GLN A 189 -5.73 -22.03 -33.69
CA GLN A 189 -5.72 -21.05 -34.77
C GLN A 189 -4.51 -20.12 -34.68
N THR A 190 -3.90 -19.87 -35.85
CA THR A 190 -2.89 -18.82 -36.06
C THR A 190 -3.50 -17.72 -36.91
N TRP A 191 -3.44 -16.47 -36.45
CA TRP A 191 -3.96 -15.30 -37.17
C TRP A 191 -2.84 -14.31 -37.44
N LEU A 192 -2.84 -13.72 -38.63
CA LEU A 192 -1.84 -12.75 -39.10
C LEU A 192 -2.50 -11.39 -39.30
N TRP A 193 -2.01 -10.35 -38.62
CA TRP A 193 -2.42 -8.97 -38.84
C TRP A 193 -1.47 -8.32 -39.83
N ASP A 194 -1.98 -7.85 -40.97
CA ASP A 194 -1.18 -7.17 -41.99
C ASP A 194 -1.11 -5.65 -41.81
N GLY A 195 -1.73 -5.09 -40.76
CA GLY A 195 -1.89 -3.65 -40.53
C GLY A 195 -3.25 -3.07 -40.91
N SER A 196 -4.07 -3.84 -41.65
CA SER A 196 -5.38 -3.43 -42.16
C SER A 196 -6.46 -4.49 -41.97
N ASN A 197 -6.13 -5.77 -42.14
CA ASN A 197 -7.03 -6.91 -41.98
C ASN A 197 -6.34 -8.07 -41.24
N TRP A 198 -7.13 -8.97 -40.65
CA TRP A 198 -6.63 -10.23 -40.09
C TRP A 198 -6.83 -11.37 -41.08
N THR A 199 -5.80 -12.18 -41.32
CA THR A 199 -5.89 -13.40 -42.12
C THR A 199 -5.75 -14.63 -41.23
N LEU A 200 -6.68 -15.59 -41.33
CA LEU A 200 -6.52 -16.91 -40.69
C LEU A 200 -5.47 -17.72 -41.46
N ALA A 201 -4.32 -17.98 -40.83
CA ALA A 201 -3.33 -18.88 -41.39
C ALA A 201 -3.78 -20.34 -41.22
N ASN A 202 -3.61 -21.13 -42.27
CA ASN A 202 -3.90 -22.57 -42.29
C ASN A 202 -2.60 -23.36 -42.46
N PRO A 203 -1.72 -23.40 -41.44
CA PRO A 203 -0.43 -24.08 -41.54
C PRO A 203 -0.59 -25.60 -41.56
N ALA A 204 0.29 -26.28 -42.31
CA ALA A 204 0.29 -27.73 -42.45
C ALA A 204 0.61 -28.46 -41.12
N THR A 205 1.37 -27.81 -40.23
CA THR A 205 1.57 -28.25 -38.85
C THR A 205 1.19 -27.13 -37.89
N LYS A 206 0.46 -27.48 -36.83
CA LYS A 206 0.00 -26.57 -35.79
C LYS A 206 0.64 -26.94 -34.45
N ALA A 207 0.91 -25.93 -33.63
CA ALA A 207 1.21 -26.15 -32.22
C ALA A 207 -0.07 -26.58 -31.45
N PRO A 208 0.05 -27.21 -30.27
CA PRO A 208 -1.10 -27.62 -29.46
C PRO A 208 -2.02 -26.46 -29.07
N ALA A 209 -3.33 -26.72 -29.03
CA ALA A 209 -4.35 -25.76 -28.63
C ALA A 209 -4.32 -25.49 -27.11
N THR A 210 -3.55 -24.49 -26.68
CA THR A 210 -3.48 -24.06 -25.27
C THR A 210 -3.72 -22.56 -25.10
N GLY A 211 -4.28 -22.18 -23.96
CA GLY A 211 -4.21 -20.80 -23.44
C GLY A 211 -3.00 -20.63 -22.53
N GLY A 212 -2.57 -19.38 -22.31
CA GLY A 212 -1.46 -19.06 -21.40
C GLY A 212 -0.08 -19.49 -21.89
N ASN A 213 0.14 -19.48 -23.22
CA ASN A 213 1.48 -19.54 -23.80
C ASN A 213 2.13 -18.15 -23.75
N GLY A 214 3.46 -18.09 -23.64
CA GLY A 214 4.24 -16.90 -23.93
C GLY A 214 4.89 -17.02 -25.31
N MET A 215 5.02 -15.91 -26.04
CA MET A 215 5.53 -15.90 -27.41
C MET A 215 6.36 -14.64 -27.71
N ALA A 216 7.50 -14.80 -28.36
CA ALA A 216 8.41 -13.71 -28.73
C ALA A 216 9.01 -13.92 -30.13
N TYR A 217 9.31 -12.83 -30.82
CA TYR A 217 10.07 -12.86 -32.06
C TYR A 217 11.58 -12.88 -31.79
N ASP A 218 12.29 -13.81 -32.42
CA ASP A 218 13.75 -13.89 -32.41
C ASP A 218 14.29 -13.21 -33.67
N ALA A 219 14.67 -11.93 -33.55
CA ALA A 219 15.17 -11.15 -34.68
C ALA A 219 16.52 -11.64 -35.24
N VAL A 220 17.26 -12.49 -34.52
CA VAL A 220 18.51 -13.10 -35.02
C VAL A 220 18.19 -14.20 -36.03
N ARG A 221 17.09 -14.94 -35.80
CA ARG A 221 16.70 -16.13 -36.60
C ARG A 221 15.50 -15.89 -37.52
N GLN A 222 14.84 -14.74 -37.38
CA GLN A 222 13.65 -14.36 -38.14
C GLN A 222 12.48 -15.35 -37.99
N GLU A 223 12.39 -15.91 -36.78
CA GLU A 223 11.45 -16.94 -36.33
C GLU A 223 10.70 -16.45 -35.09
N VAL A 224 9.46 -16.91 -34.89
CA VAL A 224 8.68 -16.66 -33.67
C VAL A 224 8.77 -17.89 -32.74
N VAL A 225 9.16 -17.67 -31.49
CA VAL A 225 9.33 -18.69 -30.45
C VAL A 225 8.14 -18.66 -29.51
N MET A 226 7.53 -19.83 -29.25
CA MET A 226 6.45 -20.02 -28.30
C MET A 226 6.80 -21.11 -27.28
N PHE A 227 6.45 -20.87 -26.00
CA PHE A 227 6.59 -21.83 -24.90
C PHE A 227 5.40 -21.70 -23.93
N GLY A 228 5.01 -22.79 -23.25
CA GLY A 228 3.80 -22.79 -22.45
C GLY A 228 3.47 -24.09 -21.69
N PRO A 229 2.16 -24.36 -21.42
CA PRO A 229 1.73 -25.38 -20.45
C PRO A 229 2.13 -26.83 -20.74
N HIS A 230 2.58 -27.16 -21.95
CA HIS A 230 3.08 -28.50 -22.28
C HIS A 230 4.59 -28.67 -22.07
N GLY A 231 5.33 -27.63 -21.70
CA GLY A 231 6.79 -27.69 -21.56
C GLY A 231 7.53 -27.88 -22.90
N GLN A 232 6.90 -27.53 -24.01
CA GLN A 232 7.42 -27.71 -25.37
C GLN A 232 7.75 -26.35 -26.01
N THR A 233 8.89 -26.26 -26.69
CA THR A 233 9.25 -25.13 -27.55
C THR A 233 8.68 -25.34 -28.95
N TRP A 234 7.92 -24.36 -29.44
CA TRP A 234 7.36 -24.35 -30.79
C TRP A 234 7.84 -23.12 -31.55
N ILE A 235 8.21 -23.31 -32.81
CA ILE A 235 8.70 -22.26 -33.70
C ILE A 235 7.73 -22.04 -34.84
N TRP A 236 7.43 -20.78 -35.13
CA TRP A 236 6.72 -20.33 -36.32
C TRP A 236 7.70 -19.65 -37.27
N ASN A 237 7.77 -20.14 -38.51
CA ASN A 237 8.68 -19.66 -39.56
C ASN A 237 7.99 -18.76 -40.61
N GLY A 238 6.81 -18.22 -40.29
CA GLY A 238 5.97 -17.46 -41.22
C GLY A 238 4.98 -18.28 -42.05
N ALA A 239 5.11 -19.60 -42.09
CA ALA A 239 4.24 -20.47 -42.89
C ALA A 239 3.71 -21.70 -42.14
N THR A 240 4.49 -22.27 -41.22
CA THR A 240 4.08 -23.41 -40.40
C THR A 240 4.71 -23.40 -39.02
N TRP A 241 4.06 -24.08 -38.08
CA TRP A 241 4.66 -24.40 -36.79
C TRP A 241 5.55 -25.64 -36.89
N ALA A 242 6.64 -25.67 -36.13
CA ALA A 242 7.49 -26.84 -35.94
C ALA A 242 7.96 -26.91 -34.49
N GLN A 243 7.89 -28.09 -33.86
CA GLN A 243 8.46 -28.28 -32.53
C GLN A 243 9.99 -28.24 -32.59
N ARG A 244 10.65 -27.61 -31.61
CA ARG A 244 12.10 -27.70 -31.41
C ARG A 244 12.38 -28.38 -30.07
N PRO A 245 12.74 -29.67 -30.06
CA PRO A 245 13.24 -30.33 -28.86
C PRO A 245 14.54 -29.67 -28.38
N SER A 246 14.71 -29.54 -27.07
CA SER A 246 15.96 -29.11 -26.44
C SER A 246 16.35 -30.10 -25.34
N PHE A 247 17.65 -30.21 -25.05
CA PHE A 247 18.14 -31.15 -24.04
C PHE A 247 17.84 -30.65 -22.62
N GLU A 248 18.14 -29.38 -22.36
CA GLU A 248 17.64 -28.67 -21.18
C GLU A 248 16.41 -27.87 -21.58
N VAL A 249 15.37 -27.86 -20.74
CA VAL A 249 14.09 -27.20 -21.00
C VAL A 249 13.49 -26.70 -19.68
N PRO A 250 12.83 -25.53 -19.65
CA PRO A 250 12.06 -25.11 -18.49
C PRO A 250 10.95 -26.14 -18.20
N SER A 251 10.59 -26.32 -16.93
CA SER A 251 9.40 -27.10 -16.59
C SER A 251 8.13 -26.51 -17.23
N ALA A 252 7.16 -27.37 -17.52
CA ALA A 252 5.84 -26.98 -18.02
C ALA A 252 5.18 -25.92 -17.12
N ARG A 253 4.71 -24.82 -17.70
CA ARG A 253 4.20 -23.67 -16.96
C ARG A 253 3.20 -22.84 -17.77
N SER A 254 2.26 -22.22 -17.06
CA SER A 254 1.25 -21.34 -17.64
C SER A 254 1.60 -19.88 -17.41
N ASN A 255 1.31 -19.06 -18.42
CA ASN A 255 1.52 -17.60 -18.42
C ASN A 255 2.95 -17.16 -18.08
N PRO A 256 4.00 -17.75 -18.70
CA PRO A 256 5.32 -17.14 -18.71
C PRO A 256 5.33 -15.92 -19.64
N SER A 257 6.16 -14.92 -19.35
CA SER A 257 6.50 -13.90 -20.35
C SER A 257 7.72 -14.33 -21.14
N LEU A 258 7.70 -14.09 -22.45
CA LEU A 258 8.83 -14.29 -23.36
C LEU A 258 9.09 -12.96 -24.07
N ILE A 259 10.36 -12.56 -24.18
CA ILE A 259 10.77 -11.35 -24.92
C ILE A 259 12.20 -11.52 -25.44
N GLN A 260 12.56 -10.84 -26.53
CA GLN A 260 13.96 -10.80 -26.96
C GLN A 260 14.78 -9.92 -26.02
N ASP A 261 15.85 -10.49 -25.45
CA ASP A 261 16.88 -9.74 -24.74
C ASP A 261 17.95 -9.32 -25.75
N GLY A 262 17.92 -8.03 -26.13
CA GLY A 262 18.85 -7.47 -27.11
C GLY A 262 20.30 -7.38 -26.62
N THR A 263 20.58 -7.52 -25.31
CA THR A 263 21.97 -7.57 -24.81
C THR A 263 22.63 -8.91 -25.12
N SER A 264 21.88 -9.99 -25.01
CA SER A 264 22.38 -11.37 -25.15
C SER A 264 22.02 -12.02 -26.49
N ASN A 265 21.13 -11.39 -27.27
CA ASN A 265 20.59 -11.93 -28.53
C ASN A 265 19.93 -13.32 -28.33
N THR A 266 19.24 -13.48 -27.20
CA THR A 266 18.45 -14.66 -26.82
C THR A 266 17.00 -14.28 -26.54
N ILE A 267 16.08 -15.26 -26.55
CA ILE A 267 14.75 -15.04 -25.97
C ILE A 267 14.82 -15.31 -24.47
N LEU A 268 14.53 -14.28 -23.68
CA LEU A 268 14.38 -14.36 -22.24
C LEU A 268 12.98 -14.90 -21.91
N LEU A 269 12.92 -15.92 -21.07
CA LEU A 269 11.71 -16.39 -20.40
C LEU A 269 11.81 -16.07 -18.92
N PHE A 270 10.77 -15.47 -18.35
CA PHE A 270 10.65 -15.28 -16.91
C PHE A 270 9.38 -15.90 -16.31
N SER A 271 9.57 -16.58 -15.18
CA SER A 271 8.53 -17.15 -14.32
C SER A 271 7.44 -17.91 -15.10
N GLY A 272 6.15 -17.62 -14.90
CA GLY A 272 5.04 -18.52 -15.23
C GLY A 272 4.80 -19.54 -14.10
N SER A 273 3.54 -19.88 -13.82
CA SER A 273 3.12 -20.75 -12.69
C SER A 273 3.77 -20.43 -11.33
N ASN A 274 4.11 -19.15 -11.08
CA ASN A 274 4.80 -18.66 -9.88
C ASN A 274 6.20 -19.25 -9.60
N LEU A 275 6.92 -19.71 -10.62
CA LEU A 275 8.19 -20.44 -10.44
C LEU A 275 9.42 -19.57 -10.13
N ALA A 276 9.40 -18.25 -10.36
CA ALA A 276 10.50 -17.30 -10.10
C ALA A 276 11.81 -17.56 -10.90
N GLU A 277 11.75 -18.38 -11.95
CA GLU A 277 12.93 -18.78 -12.72
C GLU A 277 13.18 -17.86 -13.91
N THR A 278 14.46 -17.64 -14.23
CA THR A 278 14.90 -16.96 -15.46
C THR A 278 15.57 -17.98 -16.38
N TRP A 279 15.19 -17.99 -17.66
CA TRP A 279 15.73 -18.89 -18.68
C TRP A 279 16.05 -18.12 -19.96
N SER A 280 17.08 -18.52 -20.70
CA SER A 280 17.44 -17.94 -21.99
C SER A 280 17.43 -18.99 -23.09
N TRP A 281 16.80 -18.70 -24.23
CA TRP A 281 16.76 -19.54 -25.43
C TRP A 281 17.68 -19.01 -26.51
N ASN A 282 18.65 -19.81 -26.95
CA ASN A 282 19.64 -19.44 -27.96
C ASN A 282 19.30 -19.94 -29.38
N GLY A 283 18.03 -20.26 -29.65
CA GLY A 283 17.60 -20.87 -30.93
C GLY A 283 17.76 -22.38 -31.03
N VAL A 284 18.50 -23.02 -30.11
CA VAL A 284 18.77 -24.47 -30.14
C VAL A 284 18.45 -25.11 -28.79
N ASN A 285 18.88 -24.49 -27.69
CA ASN A 285 18.62 -24.96 -26.34
C ASN A 285 18.18 -23.81 -25.43
N TRP A 286 17.42 -24.18 -24.39
CA TRP A 286 17.27 -23.34 -23.21
C TRP A 286 18.50 -23.47 -22.32
N THR A 287 18.76 -22.45 -21.51
CA THR A 287 19.75 -22.48 -20.44
C THR A 287 19.19 -21.74 -19.24
N ARG A 288 19.24 -22.36 -18.06
CA ARG A 288 18.80 -21.70 -16.82
C ARG A 288 19.76 -20.57 -16.47
N ARG A 289 19.21 -19.40 -16.12
CA ARG A 289 19.98 -18.26 -15.63
C ARG A 289 19.87 -18.21 -14.10
N ASN A 290 20.99 -17.99 -13.43
CA ASN A 290 21.10 -17.90 -11.98
C ASN A 290 21.52 -16.48 -11.56
N PRO A 291 20.64 -15.47 -11.70
CA PRO A 291 20.94 -14.10 -11.28
C PRO A 291 21.05 -14.02 -9.75
N ALA A 292 21.83 -13.08 -9.22
CA ALA A 292 21.99 -12.92 -7.77
C ALA A 292 20.73 -12.30 -7.14
N THR A 293 19.99 -11.53 -7.92
CA THR A 293 18.69 -10.95 -7.57
C THR A 293 17.62 -11.44 -8.55
N THR A 294 16.42 -11.74 -8.04
CA THR A 294 15.31 -12.23 -8.88
C THR A 294 13.97 -11.66 -8.38
N PRO A 295 13.03 -11.31 -9.28
CA PRO A 295 11.67 -10.98 -8.90
C PRO A 295 11.00 -12.20 -8.26
N SER A 296 10.03 -11.95 -7.37
CA SER A 296 9.20 -13.02 -6.80
C SER A 296 8.46 -13.81 -7.89
N GLY A 297 8.23 -15.10 -7.62
CA GLY A 297 7.50 -16.00 -8.50
C GLY A 297 6.10 -15.48 -8.83
N ARG A 298 5.86 -15.28 -10.12
CA ARG A 298 4.64 -14.66 -10.66
C ARG A 298 4.13 -15.27 -11.96
N GLN A 299 2.89 -14.95 -12.30
CA GLN A 299 2.21 -15.28 -13.55
C GLN A 299 1.38 -14.07 -14.02
N PHE A 300 0.99 -14.02 -15.31
CA PHE A 300 0.21 -12.89 -15.86
C PHE A 300 0.84 -11.49 -15.67
N HIS A 301 2.17 -11.45 -15.51
CA HIS A 301 3.00 -10.27 -15.70
C HIS A 301 3.27 -10.12 -17.20
N ASP A 302 3.76 -8.96 -17.63
CA ASP A 302 4.26 -8.77 -18.99
C ASP A 302 5.69 -8.20 -18.98
N MET A 303 6.38 -8.27 -20.12
CA MET A 303 7.75 -7.82 -20.31
C MET A 303 7.94 -7.10 -21.65
N ALA A 304 8.57 -5.93 -21.63
CA ALA A 304 8.95 -5.19 -22.84
C ALA A 304 10.46 -4.94 -22.90
N TRP A 305 11.06 -5.05 -24.08
CA TRP A 305 12.46 -4.69 -24.31
C TRP A 305 12.59 -3.20 -24.63
N ASP A 306 13.24 -2.44 -23.75
CA ASP A 306 13.64 -1.06 -23.99
C ASP A 306 15.02 -1.02 -24.65
N ALA A 307 15.01 -0.83 -25.98
CA ALA A 307 16.23 -0.82 -26.78
C ALA A 307 17.14 0.39 -26.51
N VAL A 308 16.60 1.53 -26.07
CA VAL A 308 17.40 2.73 -25.73
C VAL A 308 18.12 2.54 -24.41
N ARG A 309 17.46 1.91 -23.42
CA ARG A 309 18.02 1.70 -22.08
C ARG A 309 18.75 0.35 -21.96
N GLN A 310 18.64 -0.51 -22.98
CA GLN A 310 19.21 -1.86 -23.01
C GLN A 310 18.77 -2.69 -21.81
N ARG A 311 17.45 -2.71 -21.56
CA ARG A 311 16.83 -3.46 -20.44
C ARG A 311 15.55 -4.15 -20.90
N VAL A 312 15.30 -5.35 -20.38
CA VAL A 312 13.92 -5.85 -20.32
C VAL A 312 13.25 -5.25 -19.09
N VAL A 313 12.11 -4.60 -19.29
CA VAL A 313 11.24 -4.02 -18.27
C VAL A 313 10.12 -5.02 -17.98
N LEU A 314 10.08 -5.55 -16.76
CA LEU A 314 8.98 -6.37 -16.25
C LEU A 314 8.10 -5.51 -15.35
N PHE A 315 6.78 -5.64 -15.48
CA PHE A 315 5.84 -5.01 -14.55
C PHE A 315 4.80 -5.99 -14.00
N GLY A 316 4.51 -5.86 -12.71
CA GLY A 316 3.36 -6.43 -12.04
C GLY A 316 3.15 -7.93 -12.21
N GLY A 317 1.91 -8.35 -12.51
CA GLY A 317 1.47 -9.74 -12.50
C GLY A 317 1.03 -10.24 -11.13
N SER A 318 0.53 -11.47 -11.09
CA SER A 318 0.03 -12.09 -9.86
C SER A 318 1.11 -12.88 -9.14
N ILE A 319 1.18 -12.71 -7.82
CA ILE A 319 2.07 -13.42 -6.89
C ILE A 319 1.22 -14.18 -5.85
N SER A 320 1.75 -15.27 -5.29
CA SER A 320 1.07 -15.99 -4.22
C SER A 320 1.11 -15.21 -2.89
N GLY A 321 -0.05 -14.82 -2.35
CA GLY A 321 -0.15 -14.19 -1.04
C GLY A 321 -1.32 -13.22 -0.90
N VAL A 322 -1.31 -12.43 0.18
CA VAL A 322 -2.39 -11.48 0.54
C VAL A 322 -2.46 -10.30 -0.44
N ASP A 323 -1.32 -9.89 -1.01
CA ASP A 323 -1.24 -8.88 -2.08
C ASP A 323 -1.13 -9.56 -3.44
N ALA A 324 -2.19 -10.24 -3.88
CA ALA A 324 -2.14 -11.16 -5.02
C ALA A 324 -1.81 -10.52 -6.38
N ASN A 325 -1.87 -9.18 -6.51
CA ASN A 325 -1.46 -8.42 -7.69
C ASN A 325 -0.28 -7.52 -7.32
N SER A 326 0.88 -7.72 -7.96
CA SER A 326 2.07 -6.89 -7.73
C SER A 326 2.06 -5.64 -8.60
N GLY A 327 2.64 -4.54 -8.10
CA GLY A 327 2.81 -3.25 -8.79
C GLY A 327 4.26 -2.77 -8.83
N ASP A 328 5.20 -3.70 -8.72
CA ASP A 328 6.64 -3.48 -8.82
C ASP A 328 7.12 -3.47 -10.28
N THR A 329 8.17 -2.68 -10.54
CA THR A 329 8.89 -2.68 -11.82
C THR A 329 10.27 -3.29 -11.62
N TRP A 330 10.66 -4.24 -12.46
CA TRP A 330 12.00 -4.86 -12.45
C TRP A 330 12.69 -4.68 -13.79
N LEU A 331 14.02 -4.53 -13.76
CA LEU A 331 14.85 -4.35 -14.95
C LEU A 331 15.92 -5.44 -15.03
N TRP A 332 15.89 -6.23 -16.11
CA TRP A 332 16.92 -7.19 -16.47
C TRP A 332 17.97 -6.54 -17.37
N ASN A 333 19.25 -6.79 -17.09
CA ASN A 333 20.40 -6.18 -17.80
C ASN A 333 21.22 -7.14 -18.68
N GLY A 334 20.74 -8.36 -18.93
CA GLY A 334 21.49 -9.46 -19.58
C GLY A 334 22.08 -10.49 -18.62
N THR A 335 22.22 -10.12 -17.34
CA THR A 335 22.84 -10.95 -16.29
C THR A 335 22.05 -11.05 -15.00
N ASP A 336 21.40 -9.97 -14.57
CA ASP A 336 20.75 -9.85 -13.25
C ASP A 336 19.50 -8.96 -13.30
N TRP A 337 18.61 -9.13 -12.31
CA TRP A 337 17.38 -8.37 -12.15
C TRP A 337 17.51 -7.31 -11.06
N THR A 338 17.28 -6.05 -11.41
CA THR A 338 17.26 -4.93 -10.46
C THR A 338 15.84 -4.46 -10.19
N LEU A 339 15.46 -4.31 -8.92
CA LEU A 339 14.18 -3.69 -8.54
C LEU A 339 14.27 -2.19 -8.85
N TRP A 340 13.38 -1.70 -9.71
CA TRP A 340 13.35 -0.29 -10.13
C TRP A 340 12.38 0.55 -9.30
N SER A 341 11.14 0.08 -9.15
CA SER A 341 10.12 0.72 -8.31
C SER A 341 9.44 -0.31 -7.44
N ASN A 342 9.33 -0.04 -6.14
CA ASN A 342 8.75 -0.98 -5.19
C ASN A 342 7.23 -0.76 -5.06
N LYS A 343 6.48 -1.85 -4.79
CA LYS A 343 5.06 -1.77 -4.44
C LYS A 343 4.82 -1.08 -3.08
N THR A 344 5.82 -1.07 -2.20
CA THR A 344 5.75 -0.35 -0.93
C THR A 344 6.22 1.10 -1.12
N GLN A 345 5.32 2.05 -0.89
CA GLN A 345 5.58 3.49 -0.90
C GLN A 345 5.64 4.03 0.52
N PHE A 346 6.61 4.89 0.82
CA PHE A 346 6.76 5.50 2.14
C PHE A 346 6.22 6.93 2.14
N PHE A 347 5.13 7.14 2.87
CA PHE A 347 4.61 8.46 3.21
C PHE A 347 5.43 9.07 4.36
N ASP A 348 5.91 10.31 4.17
CA ASP A 348 6.82 10.95 5.11
C ASP A 348 6.10 11.95 6.02
N LEU A 349 6.09 11.68 7.33
CA LEU A 349 5.45 12.57 8.31
C LEU A 349 6.34 13.76 8.71
N ALA A 350 7.63 13.79 8.34
CA ALA A 350 8.56 14.82 8.78
C ALA A 350 8.15 16.25 8.37
N GLY A 351 7.42 16.40 7.26
CA GLY A 351 6.88 17.69 6.80
C GLY A 351 5.74 18.25 7.65
N ARG A 352 5.15 17.47 8.57
CA ARG A 352 4.06 17.88 9.46
C ARG A 352 4.31 17.37 10.88
N ALA A 353 4.89 18.20 11.74
CA ALA A 353 5.16 17.86 13.14
C ALA A 353 3.90 17.53 13.97
N ASN A 354 2.70 17.90 13.51
CA ASN A 354 1.41 17.58 14.14
C ASN A 354 0.70 16.34 13.52
N GLY A 355 1.27 15.74 12.47
CA GLY A 355 0.70 14.60 11.76
C GLY A 355 -0.55 14.89 10.93
N ILE A 356 -0.92 16.16 10.71
CA ILE A 356 -2.14 16.58 9.98
C ILE A 356 -1.82 16.98 8.55
N PHE A 357 -2.53 16.38 7.58
CA PHE A 357 -2.42 16.64 6.15
C PHE A 357 -3.82 16.90 5.54
N ASN A 358 -3.92 17.88 4.66
CA ASN A 358 -5.18 18.41 4.10
C ASN A 358 -5.20 18.21 2.58
N PHE A 359 -5.78 17.13 2.10
CA PHE A 359 -5.79 16.77 0.68
C PHE A 359 -7.08 17.18 -0.03
N THR A 360 -7.05 17.28 -1.36
CA THR A 360 -8.27 17.37 -2.18
C THR A 360 -8.90 15.99 -2.41
N THR A 361 -8.07 14.96 -2.58
CA THR A 361 -8.47 13.54 -2.73
C THR A 361 -7.31 12.64 -2.26
N ILE A 362 -7.65 11.43 -1.82
CA ILE A 362 -6.69 10.40 -1.39
C ILE A 362 -6.93 9.16 -2.23
N ASN A 363 -5.93 8.71 -2.99
CA ASN A 363 -6.01 7.48 -3.77
C ASN A 363 -4.83 6.57 -3.46
N VAL A 364 -5.10 5.36 -2.97
CA VAL A 364 -4.12 4.29 -2.78
C VAL A 364 -4.45 3.18 -3.78
N PRO A 365 -3.68 3.04 -4.89
CA PRO A 365 -3.99 2.08 -5.94
C PRO A 365 -3.92 0.62 -5.46
N PRO A 366 -4.61 -0.32 -6.14
CA PRO A 366 -4.51 -1.76 -5.85
C PRO A 366 -3.06 -2.22 -5.84
N GLY A 367 -2.72 -3.23 -5.02
CA GLY A 367 -1.37 -3.82 -4.98
C GLY A 367 -0.24 -2.90 -4.49
N ILE A 368 -0.54 -1.67 -4.08
CA ILE A 368 0.40 -0.72 -3.46
C ILE A 368 0.23 -0.76 -1.94
N THR A 369 1.34 -0.75 -1.20
CA THR A 369 1.35 -0.68 0.26
C THR A 369 1.94 0.65 0.70
N VAL A 370 1.15 1.48 1.40
CA VAL A 370 1.64 2.72 1.99
C VAL A 370 2.10 2.46 3.41
N GLN A 371 3.39 2.65 3.68
CA GLN A 371 3.97 2.66 5.02
C GLN A 371 4.44 4.08 5.39
N PHE A 372 4.77 4.31 6.66
CA PHE A 372 5.03 5.65 7.18
C PHE A 372 6.45 5.82 7.71
N ARG A 373 7.11 6.94 7.36
CA ARG A 373 8.27 7.45 8.11
C ARG A 373 7.75 8.40 9.19
N ARG A 374 8.17 8.18 10.43
CA ARG A 374 7.73 8.98 11.59
C ARG A 374 8.34 10.37 11.56
N ASN A 375 7.62 11.34 12.11
CA ASN A 375 8.23 12.58 12.56
C ASN A 375 8.87 12.39 13.94
N SER A 376 9.64 13.37 14.40
CA SER A 376 10.39 13.32 15.67
C SER A 376 9.51 13.13 16.92
N GLY A 377 8.24 13.55 16.88
CA GLY A 377 7.27 13.34 17.96
C GLY A 377 6.45 12.05 17.85
N ASN A 378 6.74 11.20 16.85
CA ASN A 378 5.96 10.01 16.48
C ASN A 378 4.43 10.23 16.51
N THR A 379 3.93 11.31 15.91
CA THR A 379 2.50 11.65 16.01
C THR A 379 1.61 10.72 15.20
N PRO A 380 0.35 10.50 15.63
CA PRO A 380 -0.68 9.85 14.82
C PRO A 380 -0.89 10.52 13.45
N VAL A 381 -1.26 9.72 12.46
CA VAL A 381 -1.56 10.20 11.10
C VAL A 381 -3.00 10.68 11.01
N ARG A 382 -3.20 11.90 10.49
CA ARG A 382 -4.53 12.46 10.19
C ARG A 382 -4.53 12.96 8.75
N TRP A 383 -5.25 12.26 7.87
CA TRP A 383 -5.46 12.64 6.49
C TRP A 383 -6.88 13.17 6.30
N LEU A 384 -7.01 14.41 5.84
CA LEU A 384 -8.30 15.13 5.75
C LEU A 384 -8.57 15.54 4.29
N ALA A 385 -9.45 14.83 3.60
CA ALA A 385 -9.81 15.10 2.20
C ALA A 385 -11.03 16.03 2.07
N THR A 386 -11.02 16.93 1.08
CA THR A 386 -12.18 17.74 0.67
C THR A 386 -13.04 17.10 -0.42
N GLY A 387 -12.73 15.85 -0.77
CA GLY A 387 -13.29 15.10 -1.89
C GLY A 387 -13.05 13.61 -1.70
N ASP A 388 -13.44 12.81 -2.70
CA ASP A 388 -13.50 11.35 -2.58
C ASP A 388 -12.16 10.71 -2.20
N VAL A 389 -12.25 9.62 -1.45
CA VAL A 389 -11.12 8.81 -0.99
C VAL A 389 -11.29 7.39 -1.51
N ALA A 390 -10.29 6.86 -2.21
CA ALA A 390 -10.29 5.51 -2.75
C ALA A 390 -9.09 4.71 -2.22
N ILE A 391 -9.33 3.76 -1.31
CA ILE A 391 -8.30 2.88 -0.75
C ILE A 391 -8.48 1.49 -1.36
N ASN A 392 -7.72 1.21 -2.42
CA ASN A 392 -7.74 -0.06 -3.12
C ASN A 392 -6.52 -0.95 -2.80
N GLY A 393 -5.40 -0.34 -2.41
CA GLY A 393 -4.23 -1.03 -1.89
C GLY A 393 -4.25 -1.17 -0.36
N VAL A 394 -3.07 -1.30 0.22
CA VAL A 394 -2.87 -1.42 1.67
C VAL A 394 -2.38 -0.07 2.22
N ILE A 395 -2.95 0.37 3.34
CA ILE A 395 -2.30 1.35 4.23
C ILE A 395 -1.85 0.57 5.47
N ASP A 396 -0.56 0.64 5.78
CA ASP A 396 0.07 -0.10 6.87
C ASP A 396 0.76 0.87 7.85
N ALA A 397 0.06 1.13 8.95
CA ALA A 397 0.55 1.83 10.12
C ALA A 397 0.97 0.85 11.23
N GLY A 398 1.36 -0.38 10.91
CA GLY A 398 1.73 -1.40 11.89
C GLY A 398 2.98 -1.07 12.72
N GLY A 399 3.09 -1.74 13.87
CA GLY A 399 4.29 -1.79 14.69
C GLY A 399 5.27 -2.86 14.21
N GLN A 400 6.57 -2.62 14.41
CA GLN A 400 7.62 -3.54 14.00
C GLN A 400 7.65 -4.79 14.89
N PHE A 401 7.98 -5.93 14.28
CA PHE A 401 8.25 -7.17 14.98
C PHE A 401 9.44 -7.03 15.94
N GLY A 402 9.37 -7.73 17.07
CA GLY A 402 10.42 -7.88 18.08
C GLY A 402 11.62 -8.68 17.58
N ASP A 403 12.29 -8.20 16.54
CA ASP A 403 13.40 -8.88 15.87
C ASP A 403 14.71 -8.76 16.66
N ASN A 404 15.36 -9.89 16.93
CA ASN A 404 16.63 -9.98 17.64
C ASN A 404 17.84 -9.69 16.75
N ALA A 405 17.66 -9.60 15.43
CA ALA A 405 18.69 -9.11 14.51
C ALA A 405 18.86 -7.57 14.57
N LEU A 406 18.00 -6.88 15.31
CA LEU A 406 18.12 -5.44 15.57
C LEU A 406 19.47 -5.08 16.23
N PRO A 407 20.14 -4.00 15.80
CA PRO A 407 21.39 -3.54 16.41
C PRO A 407 21.28 -3.35 17.93
N VAL A 408 22.38 -3.64 18.63
CA VAL A 408 22.47 -3.52 20.10
C VAL A 408 22.09 -2.10 20.54
N GLY A 409 20.99 -1.98 21.28
CA GLY A 409 20.47 -0.71 21.78
C GLY A 409 19.32 -0.10 20.96
N THR A 410 18.91 -0.75 19.87
CA THR A 410 17.64 -0.47 19.17
C THR A 410 16.52 -1.39 19.67
N VAL A 411 15.28 -0.94 19.54
CA VAL A 411 14.06 -1.67 19.91
C VAL A 411 13.11 -1.76 18.73
N ALA A 412 12.18 -2.72 18.77
CA ALA A 412 11.17 -2.84 17.72
C ALA A 412 10.19 -1.66 17.80
N ALA A 413 10.18 -0.86 16.74
CA ALA A 413 9.57 0.44 16.80
C ALA A 413 8.05 0.37 16.54
N GLY A 414 7.20 1.00 17.36
CA GLY A 414 5.73 1.01 17.22
C GLY A 414 5.20 2.03 16.19
N GLY A 415 4.18 1.67 15.40
CA GLY A 415 3.70 2.44 14.24
C GLY A 415 3.38 3.93 14.52
N PRO A 416 3.12 4.77 13.51
CA PRO A 416 2.96 6.22 13.70
C PRO A 416 1.88 6.56 14.73
N GLY A 417 2.23 7.16 15.87
CA GLY A 417 1.31 7.41 17.00
C GLY A 417 1.25 6.30 18.07
N GLY A 418 1.89 5.16 17.85
CA GLY A 418 2.07 4.05 18.80
C GLY A 418 3.45 4.06 19.48
N TYR A 419 3.66 3.13 20.41
CA TYR A 419 4.81 3.10 21.30
C TYR A 419 5.76 1.94 21.02
N ASP A 420 7.06 2.16 21.25
CA ASP A 420 8.10 1.17 20.93
C ASP A 420 8.11 -0.02 21.92
N GLY A 421 8.59 -1.16 21.42
CA GLY A 421 8.75 -2.40 22.18
C GLY A 421 9.88 -2.34 23.20
N GLY A 422 9.82 -3.27 24.16
CA GLY A 422 10.84 -3.46 25.18
C GLY A 422 11.99 -4.29 24.63
N ARG A 423 13.21 -3.83 24.88
CA ARG A 423 14.44 -4.53 24.50
C ARG A 423 14.63 -5.83 25.28
N GLY A 424 14.98 -6.92 24.61
CA GLY A 424 15.45 -8.14 25.25
C GLY A 424 16.74 -7.90 26.05
N ALA A 425 16.90 -8.61 27.16
CA ALA A 425 18.07 -8.48 28.00
C ALA A 425 19.36 -8.87 27.27
N LEU A 426 20.46 -8.18 27.58
CA LEU A 426 21.80 -8.67 27.21
C LEU A 426 22.20 -9.83 28.10
N ARG A 427 22.97 -10.79 27.54
CA ARG A 427 23.64 -11.87 28.30
C ARG A 427 24.31 -11.32 29.58
N GLN A 428 24.06 -11.98 30.70
CA GLN A 428 24.41 -11.46 32.03
C GLN A 428 25.92 -11.19 32.18
N ASP A 429 26.76 -12.03 31.57
CA ASP A 429 28.21 -11.90 31.60
C ASP A 429 28.74 -10.63 30.88
N ALA A 430 27.89 -9.93 30.12
CA ALA A 430 28.18 -8.64 29.50
C ALA A 430 27.45 -7.44 30.15
N SER A 431 26.37 -7.69 30.91
CA SER A 431 25.46 -6.64 31.42
C SER A 431 25.36 -6.56 32.94
N GLY A 432 25.78 -7.61 33.66
CA GLY A 432 25.51 -7.82 35.08
C GLY A 432 24.05 -8.18 35.42
N SER A 433 23.13 -8.21 34.45
CA SER A 433 21.69 -8.35 34.69
C SER A 433 21.00 -9.29 33.70
N PHE A 434 20.05 -10.08 34.20
CA PHE A 434 19.17 -10.91 33.38
C PHE A 434 17.96 -10.17 32.83
N VAL A 435 17.68 -8.96 33.32
CA VAL A 435 16.36 -8.33 33.18
C VAL A 435 16.21 -7.61 31.84
N GLY A 436 15.09 -7.86 31.16
CA GLY A 436 14.71 -7.15 29.93
C GLY A 436 14.26 -5.71 30.20
N ALA A 437 13.98 -4.96 29.14
CA ALA A 437 13.37 -3.64 29.26
C ALA A 437 11.84 -3.72 29.10
N PRO A 438 11.07 -2.90 29.83
CA PRO A 438 9.63 -2.79 29.61
C PRO A 438 9.31 -2.24 28.22
N GLY A 439 8.15 -2.63 27.69
CA GLY A 439 7.56 -1.99 26.52
C GLY A 439 7.01 -0.61 26.87
N GLN A 440 7.02 0.31 25.91
CA GLN A 440 6.56 1.68 26.12
C GLN A 440 5.03 1.81 25.96
N GLY A 441 4.47 2.91 26.47
CA GLY A 441 3.05 3.26 26.30
C GLY A 441 2.14 2.83 27.47
N PRO A 442 0.87 3.29 27.48
CA PRO A 442 -0.06 3.15 28.61
C PRO A 442 -0.24 1.72 29.12
N GLY A 443 -0.23 0.76 28.20
CA GLY A 443 -0.30 -0.68 28.46
C GLY A 443 1.01 -1.41 28.21
N GLY A 444 2.15 -0.70 28.20
CA GLY A 444 3.46 -1.25 27.82
C GLY A 444 3.84 -2.48 28.65
N GLY A 445 4.22 -3.57 27.98
CA GLY A 445 4.41 -4.87 28.61
C GLY A 445 5.57 -4.90 29.62
N ALA A 446 5.38 -5.59 30.74
CA ALA A 446 6.43 -5.81 31.73
C ALA A 446 7.59 -6.65 31.16
N PRO A 447 8.84 -6.42 31.59
CA PRO A 447 9.99 -7.19 31.14
C PRO A 447 9.99 -8.62 31.72
N GLY A 448 10.70 -9.52 31.06
CA GLY A 448 11.16 -10.77 31.68
C GLY A 448 12.28 -10.48 32.69
N THR A 449 12.23 -11.12 33.86
CA THR A 449 13.08 -10.81 35.02
C THR A 449 13.98 -11.96 35.47
N ASP A 450 13.64 -13.22 35.13
CA ASP A 450 14.36 -14.41 35.61
C ASP A 450 14.55 -15.48 34.51
N PRO A 451 15.77 -15.94 34.18
CA PRO A 451 16.01 -16.97 33.17
C PRO A 451 15.43 -18.36 33.49
N ALA A 452 15.26 -18.69 34.77
CA ALA A 452 15.02 -20.05 35.24
C ALA A 452 13.55 -20.35 35.56
N VAL A 453 12.71 -19.33 35.76
CA VAL A 453 11.33 -19.50 36.26
C VAL A 453 10.31 -19.62 35.11
N THR A 454 10.10 -20.85 34.65
CA THR A 454 9.02 -21.24 33.71
C THR A 454 7.75 -21.73 34.43
N SER A 455 7.54 -21.33 35.68
CA SER A 455 6.37 -21.70 36.52
C SER A 455 5.09 -21.01 36.01
N PRO A 456 3.88 -21.15 36.62
CA PRO A 456 2.63 -20.75 35.97
C PRO A 456 2.50 -19.25 35.63
N GLU A 457 3.35 -18.40 36.21
CA GLU A 457 3.44 -16.99 35.81
C GLU A 457 4.39 -16.76 34.63
N ASN A 458 5.40 -17.60 34.37
CA ASN A 458 6.44 -17.42 33.35
C ASN A 458 7.12 -16.03 33.44
N LEU A 459 8.03 -15.88 34.39
CA LEU A 459 8.78 -14.63 34.62
C LEU A 459 9.96 -14.45 33.66
N ARG A 460 10.22 -15.43 32.81
CA ARG A 460 11.31 -15.42 31.83
C ARG A 460 10.97 -14.59 30.60
N ASP A 461 9.75 -14.73 30.11
CA ASP A 461 9.32 -14.13 28.86
C ASP A 461 8.69 -12.74 29.10
N GLY A 462 8.96 -11.79 28.22
CA GLY A 462 8.38 -10.45 28.26
C GLY A 462 6.87 -10.49 28.04
N ARG A 463 6.13 -9.62 28.72
CA ARG A 463 4.66 -9.57 28.62
C ARG A 463 4.21 -8.84 27.38
N ASP A 464 3.09 -9.28 26.80
CA ASP A 464 2.40 -8.54 25.74
C ASP A 464 1.99 -7.14 26.23
N GLY A 465 1.98 -6.17 25.33
CA GLY A 465 1.37 -4.86 25.54
C GLY A 465 -0.15 -5.03 25.69
N GLN A 466 -0.69 -4.56 26.80
CA GLN A 466 -2.10 -4.71 27.18
C GLN A 466 -2.73 -3.34 27.44
N HIS A 467 -3.41 -2.79 26.44
CA HIS A 467 -4.26 -1.63 26.65
C HIS A 467 -5.66 -2.10 27.05
N ALA A 468 -5.92 -2.20 28.36
CA ALA A 468 -7.17 -2.73 28.92
C ALA A 468 -8.39 -1.77 28.80
N GLY A 469 -8.41 -0.93 27.76
CA GLY A 469 -9.39 0.15 27.62
C GLY A 469 -9.40 0.77 26.23
N THR A 470 -9.80 2.03 26.15
CA THR A 470 -9.90 2.74 24.86
C THR A 470 -8.62 3.51 24.54
N TYR A 471 -8.16 3.46 23.28
CA TYR A 471 -7.15 4.39 22.77
C TYR A 471 -7.75 5.80 22.68
N GLY A 472 -7.35 6.67 23.60
CA GLY A 472 -8.06 7.94 23.83
C GLY A 472 -9.45 7.70 24.45
N ASN A 473 -10.45 8.47 24.03
CA ASN A 473 -11.85 8.30 24.44
C ASN A 473 -12.67 7.46 23.43
N ALA A 474 -13.97 7.26 23.70
CA ALA A 474 -14.87 6.48 22.83
C ALA A 474 -14.95 6.96 21.37
N PHE A 475 -14.50 8.19 21.07
CA PHE A 475 -14.42 8.79 19.73
C PHE A 475 -13.05 8.60 19.07
N LEU A 476 -12.11 7.90 19.71
CA LEU A 476 -10.68 7.84 19.36
C LEU A 476 -10.02 9.22 19.34
N GLN A 477 -10.39 10.09 20.29
CA GLN A 477 -9.81 11.42 20.46
C GLN A 477 -9.33 11.62 21.92
N PRO A 478 -8.10 12.15 22.16
CA PRO A 478 -7.03 12.27 21.18
C PRO A 478 -6.68 10.90 20.59
N LEU A 479 -6.35 10.90 19.29
CA LEU A 479 -5.95 9.69 18.57
C LEU A 479 -4.60 9.21 19.15
N ALA A 480 -4.50 7.92 19.49
CA ALA A 480 -3.32 7.32 20.11
C ALA A 480 -3.17 5.86 19.66
N GLY A 481 -1.94 5.36 19.55
CA GLY A 481 -1.63 4.01 19.09
C GLY A 481 -1.39 2.99 20.21
N GLY A 482 -1.11 1.76 19.78
CA GLY A 482 -0.80 0.61 20.60
C GLY A 482 0.45 0.78 21.45
N SER A 483 0.50 0.09 22.59
CA SER A 483 1.65 -0.03 23.47
C SER A 483 2.59 -1.16 23.03
N GLY A 484 3.88 -1.03 23.30
CA GLY A 484 4.86 -2.07 23.01
C GLY A 484 4.79 -3.24 23.99
N GLY A 485 5.18 -4.44 23.54
CA GLY A 485 5.41 -5.59 24.42
C GLY A 485 6.76 -5.50 25.13
N GLY A 486 6.91 -6.10 26.31
CA GLY A 486 8.17 -6.10 27.06
C GLY A 486 9.23 -7.01 26.46
N GLY A 487 10.51 -6.75 26.73
CA GLY A 487 11.60 -7.64 26.34
C GLY A 487 11.80 -8.79 27.33
N GLY A 488 12.20 -9.96 26.86
CA GLY A 488 12.44 -11.14 27.70
C GLY A 488 13.81 -11.14 28.40
N ALA A 489 13.93 -12.01 29.41
CA ALA A 489 15.15 -12.19 30.21
C ALA A 489 16.29 -12.90 29.44
N SER A 490 17.54 -12.66 29.82
CA SER A 490 18.72 -13.34 29.25
C SER A 490 19.16 -14.50 30.13
N THR A 491 19.93 -15.44 29.56
CA THR A 491 20.75 -16.37 30.35
C THR A 491 22.14 -15.76 30.61
N PRO A 492 23.05 -16.43 31.34
CA PRO A 492 24.41 -15.93 31.50
C PRO A 492 25.14 -15.62 30.19
N THR A 493 24.84 -16.33 29.10
CA THR A 493 25.58 -16.25 27.82
C THR A 493 24.72 -15.93 26.59
N VAL A 494 23.38 -15.91 26.69
CA VAL A 494 22.46 -15.69 25.55
C VAL A 494 21.48 -14.55 25.85
N ASN A 495 21.31 -13.63 24.91
CA ASN A 495 20.36 -12.51 25.02
C ASN A 495 18.89 -12.99 25.05
N GLY A 496 18.03 -12.24 25.73
CA GLY A 496 16.58 -12.42 25.69
C GLY A 496 15.95 -11.86 24.42
N GLY A 497 14.71 -12.26 24.13
CA GLY A 497 13.98 -11.82 22.94
C GLY A 497 13.45 -10.38 23.05
N ASN A 498 13.51 -9.62 21.95
CA ASN A 498 12.91 -8.30 21.84
C ASN A 498 11.37 -8.36 21.81
N GLY A 499 10.73 -7.44 22.51
CA GLY A 499 9.28 -7.23 22.45
C GLY A 499 8.89 -6.43 21.20
N GLY A 500 7.71 -6.70 20.65
CA GLY A 500 7.18 -6.02 19.45
C GLY A 500 6.65 -4.61 19.74
N GLY A 501 6.78 -3.71 18.77
CA GLY A 501 6.24 -2.35 18.85
C GLY A 501 4.72 -2.32 18.73
N GLY A 502 4.05 -1.36 19.37
CA GLY A 502 2.60 -1.20 19.28
C GLY A 502 2.13 -0.72 17.90
N GLY A 503 0.88 -0.99 17.55
CA GLY A 503 0.28 -0.52 16.30
C GLY A 503 0.14 1.01 16.25
N GLY A 504 0.22 1.61 15.07
CA GLY A 504 0.05 3.05 14.90
C GLY A 504 -1.40 3.54 15.08
N ALA A 505 -1.62 4.81 14.81
CA ALA A 505 -2.93 5.44 14.92
C ALA A 505 -3.20 6.34 13.72
N LEU A 506 -4.32 6.07 13.03
CA LEU A 506 -4.65 6.64 11.74
C LEU A 506 -6.11 7.14 11.73
N MET A 507 -6.30 8.38 11.32
CA MET A 507 -7.59 8.95 10.96
C MET A 507 -7.59 9.30 9.47
N ILE A 508 -8.61 8.84 8.75
CA ILE A 508 -8.93 9.30 7.40
C ILE A 508 -10.32 9.93 7.42
N ALA A 509 -10.38 11.21 7.08
CA ALA A 509 -11.62 11.95 6.93
C ALA A 509 -11.83 12.36 5.47
N SER A 510 -13.09 12.34 5.02
CA SER A 510 -13.55 12.93 3.76
C SER A 510 -14.77 13.80 4.02
N SER A 511 -14.93 14.89 3.26
CA SER A 511 -16.19 15.64 3.15
C SER A 511 -17.08 15.14 1.99
N ARG A 512 -16.86 13.89 1.56
CA ARG A 512 -17.58 13.11 0.54
C ARG A 512 -17.51 11.63 0.94
N ASP A 513 -17.23 10.73 0.00
CA ASP A 513 -17.20 9.28 0.21
C ASP A 513 -15.80 8.73 0.52
N ILE A 514 -15.75 7.62 1.27
CA ILE A 514 -14.60 6.70 1.34
C ILE A 514 -15.03 5.37 0.70
N LEU A 515 -14.38 5.00 -0.39
CA LEU A 515 -14.42 3.67 -1.00
C LEU A 515 -13.21 2.86 -0.52
N LEU A 516 -13.46 1.81 0.26
CA LEU A 516 -12.44 0.91 0.79
C LEU A 516 -12.59 -0.48 0.16
N ASN A 517 -11.75 -0.75 -0.83
CA ASN A 517 -11.64 -2.04 -1.52
C ASN A 517 -10.42 -2.87 -1.04
N GLY A 518 -9.38 -2.20 -0.54
CA GLY A 518 -8.15 -2.82 -0.03
C GLY A 518 -8.16 -3.00 1.49
N VAL A 519 -7.04 -2.70 2.15
CA VAL A 519 -6.88 -2.94 3.61
C VAL A 519 -6.27 -1.74 4.31
N ILE A 520 -6.75 -1.43 5.52
CA ILE A 520 -6.08 -0.50 6.43
C ILE A 520 -5.66 -1.25 7.69
N ARG A 521 -4.37 -1.23 8.00
CA ARG A 521 -3.74 -1.94 9.13
C ARG A 521 -3.14 -0.96 10.12
N ALA A 522 -3.37 -1.24 11.41
CA ALA A 522 -2.72 -0.64 12.56
C ALA A 522 -2.34 -1.76 13.54
N ASN A 523 -1.78 -2.86 13.03
CA ASN A 523 -1.47 -4.05 13.84
C ASN A 523 -0.23 -3.79 14.72
N GLY A 524 -0.23 -4.26 15.96
CA GLY A 524 0.98 -4.37 16.76
C GLY A 524 1.94 -5.40 16.17
N GLY A 525 3.23 -5.23 16.42
CA GLY A 525 4.28 -6.15 15.99
C GLY A 525 4.32 -7.43 16.81
N SER A 526 4.60 -8.56 16.15
CA SER A 526 4.75 -9.84 16.85
C SER A 526 6.07 -9.93 17.60
N ARG A 527 6.22 -10.99 18.39
CA ARG A 527 7.47 -11.38 19.05
C ARG A 527 8.28 -12.33 18.17
N GLN A 528 9.61 -12.23 18.17
CA GLN A 528 10.44 -13.27 17.58
C GLN A 528 10.69 -14.39 18.60
N TRP A 529 10.85 -15.64 18.14
CA TRP A 529 10.95 -16.84 18.99
C TRP A 529 12.40 -17.19 19.39
N THR A 530 13.40 -16.47 18.89
CA THR A 530 14.82 -16.80 19.09
C THR A 530 15.39 -16.23 20.39
N GLY A 531 16.49 -16.79 20.89
CA GLY A 531 17.19 -16.31 22.09
C GLY A 531 16.92 -17.14 23.35
N ALA A 532 17.29 -16.57 24.51
CA ALA A 532 17.11 -17.17 25.84
C ALA A 532 15.64 -17.28 26.28
N SER A 533 14.81 -16.38 25.77
CA SER A 533 13.43 -16.17 26.19
C SER A 533 12.65 -15.44 25.10
N MET A 534 11.33 -15.37 25.24
CA MET A 534 10.46 -14.70 24.28
C MET A 534 10.26 -13.25 24.72
N GLY A 535 10.28 -12.30 23.77
CA GLY A 535 9.71 -10.97 24.01
C GLY A 535 8.18 -11.02 23.98
N GLY A 536 7.54 -9.98 24.50
CA GLY A 536 6.09 -9.79 24.42
C GLY A 536 5.65 -9.15 23.10
N ARG A 537 4.39 -9.33 22.73
CA ARG A 537 3.79 -8.74 21.52
C ARG A 537 3.36 -7.29 21.74
N GLY A 538 3.43 -6.46 20.70
CA GLY A 538 2.82 -5.12 20.73
C GLY A 538 1.30 -5.18 20.66
N SER A 539 0.60 -4.24 21.29
CA SER A 539 -0.87 -4.14 21.19
C SER A 539 -1.31 -3.54 19.85
N GLY A 540 -2.57 -3.78 19.48
CA GLY A 540 -3.16 -3.17 18.28
C GLY A 540 -3.31 -1.66 18.41
N GLY A 541 -3.36 -0.98 17.28
CA GLY A 541 -3.47 0.47 17.19
C GLY A 541 -4.90 0.99 17.07
N ALA A 542 -5.05 2.20 16.53
CA ALA A 542 -6.33 2.88 16.38
C ALA A 542 -6.62 3.28 14.92
N ILE A 543 -7.83 2.97 14.43
CA ILE A 543 -8.30 3.37 13.09
C ILE A 543 -9.62 4.13 13.22
N LEU A 544 -9.66 5.37 12.72
CA LEU A 544 -10.87 6.20 12.62
C LEU A 544 -11.15 6.56 11.15
N LEU A 545 -12.28 6.12 10.61
CA LEU A 545 -12.79 6.60 9.32
C LEU A 545 -13.99 7.53 9.54
N ARG A 546 -14.00 8.68 8.85
CA ARG A 546 -15.10 9.66 8.89
C ARG A 546 -15.45 10.15 7.47
N ALA A 547 -16.70 9.98 7.03
CA ALA A 547 -17.16 10.39 5.71
C ALA A 547 -18.70 10.45 5.65
N ASP A 548 -19.28 10.91 4.55
CA ASP A 548 -20.73 10.81 4.35
C ASP A 548 -21.14 9.35 4.16
N ARG A 549 -20.38 8.63 3.32
CA ARG A 549 -20.57 7.22 2.99
C ARG A 549 -19.24 6.48 3.08
N ILE A 550 -19.25 5.32 3.74
CA ILE A 550 -18.10 4.40 3.84
C ILE A 550 -18.54 3.04 3.29
N THR A 551 -17.97 2.63 2.16
CA THR A 551 -18.45 1.46 1.39
C THR A 551 -17.30 0.62 0.82
N GLY A 552 -17.57 -0.65 0.50
CA GLY A 552 -16.67 -1.54 -0.23
C GLY A 552 -16.46 -2.90 0.45
N PRO A 553 -15.71 -3.82 -0.18
CA PRO A 553 -15.37 -5.14 0.36
C PRO A 553 -14.10 -5.17 1.24
N GLY A 554 -13.39 -4.05 1.38
CA GLY A 554 -12.09 -4.00 2.05
C GLY A 554 -12.14 -4.14 3.58
N SER A 555 -11.00 -4.46 4.19
CA SER A 555 -10.89 -4.79 5.63
C SER A 555 -10.16 -3.73 6.45
N LEU A 556 -10.44 -3.73 7.76
CA LEU A 556 -9.79 -2.90 8.78
C LEU A 556 -9.21 -3.81 9.87
N GLU A 557 -7.91 -3.67 10.15
CA GLU A 557 -7.17 -4.55 11.05
C GLU A 557 -6.41 -3.75 12.12
N ALA A 558 -6.65 -4.03 13.40
CA ALA A 558 -5.86 -3.53 14.52
C ALA A 558 -5.65 -4.62 15.58
N TYR A 559 -5.01 -5.72 15.14
CA TYR A 559 -4.60 -6.84 15.99
C TYR A 559 -3.37 -6.50 16.84
N GLY A 560 -3.20 -7.12 18.01
CA GLY A 560 -2.01 -7.03 18.86
C GLY A 560 -1.02 -8.16 18.61
N GLY A 561 -0.07 -7.95 17.69
CA GLY A 561 1.09 -8.81 17.44
C GLY A 561 0.83 -10.18 16.84
N GLU A 562 -0.36 -10.75 17.00
CA GLU A 562 -0.82 -11.93 16.28
C GLU A 562 -2.28 -11.76 15.88
N ALA A 563 -2.66 -12.43 14.79
CA ALA A 563 -4.04 -12.48 14.34
C ALA A 563 -4.98 -12.96 15.46
N ASN A 564 -6.14 -12.33 15.57
CA ASN A 564 -7.16 -12.61 16.58
C ASN A 564 -6.82 -12.24 18.04
N ASN A 565 -5.80 -11.41 18.27
CA ASN A 565 -5.57 -10.76 19.58
C ASN A 565 -6.09 -9.30 19.52
N PRO A 566 -7.36 -9.00 19.87
CA PRO A 566 -8.03 -7.74 19.52
C PRO A 566 -7.67 -6.55 20.43
N ASN A 567 -6.38 -6.32 20.68
CA ASN A 567 -5.91 -5.26 21.59
C ASN A 567 -5.90 -3.85 20.96
N GLY A 568 -6.52 -3.63 19.79
CA GLY A 568 -6.64 -2.33 19.10
C GLY A 568 -8.02 -1.69 19.24
N ARG A 569 -8.33 -0.67 18.44
CA ARG A 569 -9.71 -0.16 18.28
C ARG A 569 -9.98 0.43 16.90
N ILE A 570 -11.18 0.16 16.39
CA ILE A 570 -11.65 0.67 15.09
C ILE A 570 -12.94 1.47 15.32
N ARG A 571 -13.08 2.62 14.66
CA ARG A 571 -14.27 3.46 14.69
C ARG A 571 -14.63 3.94 13.28
N ILE A 572 -15.92 3.87 12.94
CA ILE A 572 -16.45 4.26 11.63
C ILE A 572 -17.60 5.25 11.84
N GLU A 573 -17.43 6.47 11.33
CA GLU A 573 -18.41 7.54 11.42
C GLU A 573 -18.92 7.93 10.04
N ALA A 574 -20.15 7.53 9.71
CA ALA A 574 -20.79 7.85 8.43
C ALA A 574 -22.31 7.68 8.49
N TYR A 575 -23.02 8.37 7.59
CA TYR A 575 -24.46 8.21 7.40
C TYR A 575 -24.79 6.89 6.69
N VAL A 576 -24.02 6.54 5.65
CA VAL A 576 -24.12 5.24 4.97
C VAL A 576 -22.90 4.38 5.27
N ARG A 577 -23.13 3.16 5.75
CA ARG A 577 -22.09 2.19 6.11
C ARG A 577 -22.38 0.87 5.42
N THR A 578 -21.66 0.58 4.35
CA THR A 578 -21.78 -0.67 3.57
C THR A 578 -20.39 -1.23 3.29
N LEU A 579 -19.60 -1.31 4.36
CA LEU A 579 -18.28 -1.92 4.39
C LEU A 579 -18.43 -3.40 4.78
N ASN A 580 -18.21 -4.28 3.81
CA ASN A 580 -18.52 -5.72 3.92
C ASN A 580 -17.30 -6.58 4.31
N GLY A 581 -16.10 -6.02 4.27
CA GLY A 581 -14.88 -6.72 4.68
C GLY A 581 -14.71 -6.81 6.20
N GLY A 582 -13.78 -7.66 6.64
CA GLY A 582 -13.52 -7.91 8.05
C GLY A 582 -13.06 -6.66 8.79
N GLN A 583 -13.61 -6.45 9.99
CA GLN A 583 -13.25 -5.35 10.89
C GLN A 583 -12.83 -5.98 12.21
N THR A 584 -11.53 -6.01 12.52
CA THR A 584 -11.03 -6.69 13.73
C THR A 584 -10.05 -5.82 14.51
N PRO A 585 -10.38 -5.41 15.76
CA PRO A 585 -11.64 -5.65 16.47
C PRO A 585 -12.87 -5.04 15.77
N PRO A 586 -14.09 -5.53 16.07
CA PRO A 586 -15.33 -4.97 15.53
C PRO A 586 -15.40 -3.45 15.72
N ALA A 587 -15.77 -2.73 14.68
CA ALA A 587 -15.79 -1.27 14.73
C ALA A 587 -16.92 -0.74 15.61
N VAL A 588 -16.61 0.30 16.39
CA VAL A 588 -17.65 1.16 16.98
C VAL A 588 -18.19 2.07 15.87
N VAL A 589 -19.49 2.00 15.59
CA VAL A 589 -20.13 2.83 14.56
C VAL A 589 -20.83 4.05 15.15
N GLY A 590 -20.80 5.16 14.42
CA GLY A 590 -21.47 6.40 14.81
C GLY A 590 -21.90 7.24 13.61
N LEU A 591 -22.64 8.32 13.87
CA LEU A 591 -22.76 9.43 12.92
C LEU A 591 -21.44 10.23 12.90
N PRO A 592 -21.12 10.97 11.83
CA PRO A 592 -20.04 11.95 11.80
C PRO A 592 -20.14 12.89 13.00
N ALA A 593 -19.18 12.81 13.93
CA ALA A 593 -19.10 13.74 15.04
C ALA A 593 -18.50 15.06 14.55
N ALA A 594 -19.11 16.18 14.95
CA ALA A 594 -18.58 17.51 14.63
C ALA A 594 -17.15 17.68 15.17
N ASN A 595 -16.34 18.48 14.48
CA ASN A 595 -15.00 18.88 14.93
C ASN A 595 -15.11 19.93 16.06
N GLY A 596 -15.67 19.55 17.20
CA GLY A 596 -15.52 20.32 18.44
C GLY A 596 -14.05 20.35 18.91
N GLU A 597 -13.76 21.07 19.98
CA GLU A 597 -12.40 21.35 20.47
C GLU A 597 -11.59 20.14 20.99
N LEU A 598 -12.02 18.91 20.69
CA LEU A 598 -11.27 17.66 20.91
C LEU A 598 -9.92 17.60 20.14
N ASN A 599 -9.67 18.56 19.24
CA ASN A 599 -8.37 18.80 18.61
C ASN A 599 -7.39 19.62 19.48
N GLN A 600 -7.82 20.23 20.60
CA GLN A 600 -6.89 20.64 21.66
C GLN A 600 -6.40 19.38 22.36
N ILE A 601 -5.35 18.78 21.78
CA ILE A 601 -4.65 17.65 22.40
C ILE A 601 -3.92 18.21 23.61
N GLY A 602 -4.44 17.94 24.80
CA GLY A 602 -3.72 18.18 26.04
C GLY A 602 -2.40 17.42 26.03
N THR A 603 -1.27 18.11 25.93
CA THR A 603 0.06 17.49 25.90
C THR A 603 0.58 17.32 27.31
N LEU A 604 1.08 16.13 27.63
CA LEU A 604 1.61 15.76 28.93
C LEU A 604 3.08 15.41 28.81
N THR A 605 3.94 16.05 29.59
CA THR A 605 5.40 15.95 29.44
C THR A 605 6.08 15.82 30.78
N ILE A 606 6.88 14.77 31.00
CA ILE A 606 7.76 14.70 32.17
C ILE A 606 8.95 15.61 31.88
N ILE A 607 9.11 16.67 32.68
CA ILE A 607 10.15 17.71 32.46
C ILE A 607 11.32 17.60 33.42
N SER A 608 11.11 17.00 34.60
CA SER A 608 12.17 16.77 35.58
C SER A 608 11.94 15.49 36.38
N VAL A 609 13.04 14.80 36.69
CA VAL A 609 13.10 13.64 37.60
C VAL A 609 14.24 13.91 38.57
N ASP A 610 13.94 13.93 39.86
CA ASP A 610 14.89 14.22 40.94
C ASP A 610 15.70 15.52 40.75
N GLY A 611 15.04 16.56 40.23
CA GLY A 611 15.67 17.85 39.92
C GLY A 611 16.53 17.87 38.65
N ALA A 612 16.84 16.72 38.04
CA ALA A 612 17.48 16.66 36.73
C ALA A 612 16.46 16.88 35.61
N ASN A 613 16.84 17.63 34.58
CA ASN A 613 15.97 17.97 33.45
C ASN A 613 15.89 16.80 32.46
N VAL A 614 14.66 16.44 32.04
CA VAL A 614 14.41 15.43 31.01
C VAL A 614 14.51 16.09 29.63
N LEU A 615 15.45 15.64 28.79
CA LEU A 615 15.55 16.09 27.40
C LEU A 615 14.32 15.69 26.58
N GLN A 616 13.91 16.55 25.64
CA GLN A 616 12.67 16.41 24.88
C GLN A 616 12.96 16.29 23.37
N PRO A 617 12.30 15.38 22.64
CA PRO A 617 11.45 14.30 23.16
C PRO A 617 12.28 13.25 23.92
N PRO A 618 11.74 12.65 25.01
CA PRO A 618 12.43 11.60 25.74
C PRO A 618 12.55 10.36 24.86
N THR A 619 13.68 9.68 24.93
CA THR A 619 13.96 8.47 24.15
C THR A 619 13.31 7.23 24.76
N GLY A 620 13.12 7.20 26.08
CA GLY A 620 12.74 6.00 26.81
C GLY A 620 13.74 4.85 26.64
N ASN A 621 15.00 5.14 26.26
CA ASN A 621 16.02 4.14 26.00
C ASN A 621 16.82 3.80 27.26
N PRO A 622 16.74 2.57 27.79
CA PRO A 622 17.42 2.18 29.03
C PRO A 622 18.96 2.12 28.94
N LEU A 623 19.56 2.13 27.73
CA LEU A 623 21.02 2.20 27.57
C LEU A 623 21.56 3.63 27.46
N THR A 624 20.72 4.59 27.10
CA THR A 624 21.06 6.02 27.07
C THR A 624 19.98 6.76 27.85
N PRO A 625 19.94 6.62 29.19
CA PRO A 625 18.81 7.10 29.99
C PRO A 625 18.62 8.60 29.82
N ASP A 626 17.37 9.03 29.65
CA ASP A 626 17.03 10.45 29.52
C ASP A 626 17.40 11.25 30.79
N VAL A 627 17.47 10.57 31.94
CA VAL A 627 17.97 11.06 33.24
C VAL A 627 18.67 9.92 33.98
N VAL A 628 19.73 10.23 34.75
CA VAL A 628 20.40 9.33 35.69
C VAL A 628 20.47 10.02 37.06
N PHE A 629 20.11 9.30 38.12
CA PHE A 629 20.22 9.72 39.53
C PHE A 629 20.76 8.55 40.36
N SER A 630 21.39 8.83 41.52
CA SER A 630 22.15 7.84 42.30
C SER A 630 21.32 7.10 43.36
N ASP A 631 20.26 7.73 43.87
CA ASP A 631 19.65 7.34 45.13
C ASP A 631 18.34 6.57 44.89
N ALA A 632 18.27 5.33 45.37
CA ALA A 632 17.02 4.58 45.42
C ALA A 632 16.17 5.09 46.59
N GLY A 633 15.04 5.72 46.28
CA GLY A 633 14.26 6.44 47.28
C GLY A 633 13.10 7.26 46.70
N PRO A 634 12.49 8.13 47.53
CA PRO A 634 11.41 9.02 47.10
C PRO A 634 11.95 10.15 46.20
N VAL A 635 11.77 10.01 44.89
CA VAL A 635 12.15 11.04 43.90
C VAL A 635 10.96 11.92 43.54
N ASN A 636 11.23 13.18 43.25
CA ASN A 636 10.22 14.10 42.72
C ASN A 636 10.18 14.03 41.19
N VAL A 637 9.04 13.66 40.63
CA VAL A 637 8.78 13.64 39.18
C VAL A 637 7.84 14.78 38.84
N VAL A 638 8.30 15.74 38.03
CA VAL A 638 7.53 16.92 37.63
C VAL A 638 6.97 16.73 36.22
N VAL A 639 5.66 16.82 36.12
CA VAL A 639 4.91 16.69 34.87
C VAL A 639 4.30 18.04 34.50
N ASN A 640 4.57 18.50 33.29
CA ASN A 640 3.97 19.68 32.67
C ASN A 640 2.76 19.28 31.80
N GLY A 641 1.72 20.10 31.80
CA GLY A 641 0.49 19.92 31.02
C GLY A 641 0.12 21.20 30.29
N VAL A 642 -0.04 21.11 28.97
CA VAL A 642 -0.55 22.21 28.12
C VAL A 642 -1.88 21.78 27.53
N GLY A 643 -2.91 22.62 27.60
CA GLY A 643 -4.26 22.24 27.13
C GLY A 643 -4.96 21.20 28.02
N ILE A 644 -4.56 21.09 29.28
CA ILE A 644 -5.18 20.21 30.28
C ILE A 644 -5.77 21.08 31.39
N PRO A 645 -7.07 20.94 31.76
CA PRO A 645 -7.69 21.76 32.79
C PRO A 645 -7.00 21.63 34.17
N ASN A 646 -6.83 22.74 34.88
CA ASN A 646 -6.44 22.71 36.31
C ASN A 646 -7.46 21.86 37.10
N GLY A 647 -6.98 21.12 38.09
CA GLY A 647 -7.78 20.14 38.82
C GLY A 647 -7.86 18.76 38.18
N THR A 648 -7.42 18.58 36.92
CA THR A 648 -7.37 17.26 36.27
C THR A 648 -6.47 16.30 37.06
N PRO A 649 -6.94 15.10 37.43
CA PRO A 649 -6.12 14.09 38.07
C PRO A 649 -5.11 13.50 37.08
N VAL A 650 -3.84 13.54 37.46
CA VAL A 650 -2.73 12.92 36.73
C VAL A 650 -2.28 11.69 37.51
N THR A 651 -2.10 10.55 36.86
CA THR A 651 -1.42 9.38 37.44
C THR A 651 -0.04 9.21 36.81
N LEU A 652 0.91 8.70 37.59
CA LEU A 652 2.25 8.35 37.14
C LEU A 652 2.42 6.84 37.21
N ARG A 653 2.76 6.22 36.09
CA ARG A 653 3.15 4.82 35.97
C ARG A 653 4.67 4.75 35.88
N VAL A 654 5.29 3.98 36.77
CA VAL A 654 6.72 3.68 36.78
C VAL A 654 6.87 2.19 36.51
N THR A 655 7.47 1.80 35.39
CA THR A 655 7.75 0.38 35.10
C THR A 655 9.23 0.11 35.30
N THR A 656 9.55 -0.80 36.20
CA THR A 656 10.92 -1.15 36.60
C THR A 656 11.23 -2.61 36.27
N GLY A 657 12.48 -3.03 36.48
CA GLY A 657 12.84 -4.45 36.45
C GLY A 657 12.23 -5.31 37.57
N THR A 658 11.51 -4.72 38.53
CA THR A 658 10.87 -5.42 39.66
C THR A 658 9.34 -5.35 39.67
N GLY A 659 8.72 -4.55 38.78
CA GLY A 659 7.27 -4.46 38.66
C GLY A 659 6.77 -3.15 38.06
N VAL A 660 5.47 -2.89 38.23
CA VAL A 660 4.82 -1.61 37.90
C VAL A 660 4.40 -0.93 39.19
N ILE A 661 4.84 0.31 39.40
CA ILE A 661 4.42 1.18 40.51
C ILE A 661 3.50 2.26 39.92
N THR A 662 2.34 2.46 40.53
CA THR A 662 1.41 3.55 40.17
C THR A 662 1.38 4.56 41.31
N ALA A 663 1.62 5.84 40.99
CA ALA A 663 1.58 6.95 41.92
C ALA A 663 0.52 7.98 41.55
N GLY A 664 0.01 8.70 42.56
CA GLY A 664 -1.12 9.63 42.43
C GLY A 664 -2.50 8.98 42.64
N PRO A 665 -3.59 9.63 42.20
CA PRO A 665 -3.59 10.82 41.36
C PRO A 665 -3.06 12.08 42.06
N VAL A 666 -2.35 12.93 41.31
CA VAL A 666 -1.99 14.30 41.70
C VAL A 666 -2.74 15.24 40.77
N ASN A 667 -3.48 16.20 41.32
CA ASN A 667 -4.27 17.13 40.51
C ASN A 667 -3.38 18.23 39.91
N PHE A 668 -3.60 18.54 38.64
CA PHE A 668 -2.92 19.64 37.95
C PHE A 668 -3.14 20.98 38.66
N GLN A 669 -2.05 21.69 38.96
CA GLN A 669 -2.07 23.06 39.46
C GLN A 669 -1.15 23.93 38.59
N ASN A 670 -1.73 24.99 38.01
CA ASN A 670 -1.06 25.94 37.13
C ASN A 670 -0.24 25.27 36.00
N GLY A 671 -0.82 24.25 35.36
CA GLY A 671 -0.16 23.49 34.29
C GLY A 671 0.95 22.54 34.75
N THR A 672 1.12 22.29 36.05
CA THR A 672 2.08 21.30 36.58
C THR A 672 1.45 20.31 37.56
N ALA A 673 2.01 19.09 37.63
CA ALA A 673 1.71 18.09 38.64
C ALA A 673 3.04 17.46 39.11
N THR A 674 3.29 17.46 40.42
CA THR A 674 4.53 16.91 41.00
C THR A 674 4.21 15.68 41.84
N PHE A 675 4.81 14.56 41.49
CA PHE A 675 4.69 13.29 42.20
C PHE A 675 5.91 13.10 43.08
N ASN A 676 5.70 12.67 44.33
CA ASN A 676 6.75 12.04 45.12
C ASN A 676 6.54 10.52 45.01
N VAL A 677 7.51 9.81 44.43
CA VAL A 677 7.40 8.37 44.15
C VAL A 677 8.67 7.64 44.54
N THR A 678 8.55 6.55 45.28
CA THR A 678 9.69 5.70 45.62
C THR A 678 10.08 4.85 44.43
N VAL A 679 11.23 5.11 43.83
CA VAL A 679 11.75 4.33 42.69
C VAL A 679 12.90 3.43 43.17
N PRO A 680 12.84 2.11 42.93
CA PRO A 680 13.91 1.18 43.30
C PRO A 680 15.15 1.37 42.41
N ALA A 681 16.32 0.97 42.92
CA ALA A 681 17.56 0.97 42.15
C ALA A 681 17.43 0.12 40.87
N GLY A 682 17.93 0.65 39.75
CA GLY A 682 17.94 -0.04 38.46
C GLY A 682 17.52 0.88 37.32
N VAL A 683 16.97 0.28 36.27
CA VAL A 683 16.49 1.00 35.08
C VAL A 683 14.99 0.76 34.90
N GLY A 684 14.29 1.76 34.39
CA GLY A 684 12.84 1.72 34.18
C GLY A 684 12.36 2.80 33.22
N THR A 685 11.05 2.85 33.03
CA THR A 685 10.36 3.88 32.24
C THR A 685 9.33 4.60 33.09
N LEU A 686 9.20 5.91 32.87
CA LEU A 686 8.19 6.76 33.51
C LEU A 686 7.15 7.17 32.47
N GLN A 687 5.89 7.16 32.87
CA GLN A 687 4.79 7.63 32.04
C GLN A 687 3.74 8.33 32.89
N ALA A 688 3.44 9.58 32.56
CA ALA A 688 2.27 10.26 33.11
C ALA A 688 1.03 10.02 32.24
N VAL A 689 -0.14 9.95 32.85
CA VAL A 689 -1.45 9.84 32.17
C VAL A 689 -2.41 10.82 32.83
N ALA A 690 -3.18 11.56 32.02
CA ALA A 690 -4.25 12.43 32.48
C ALA A 690 -5.55 12.05 31.74
N GLN A 691 -6.67 12.08 32.45
CA GLN A 691 -8.00 11.88 31.88
C GLN A 691 -8.91 13.02 32.34
N PHE A 692 -9.53 13.70 31.38
CA PHE A 692 -10.37 14.87 31.61
C PHE A 692 -11.49 14.94 30.57
N THR A 693 -12.52 15.71 30.91
CA THR A 693 -13.59 16.12 29.99
C THR A 693 -13.30 17.54 29.53
N LEU A 694 -13.54 17.81 28.24
CA LEU A 694 -13.57 19.16 27.65
C LEU A 694 -15.01 19.68 27.63
#